data_AF-A0A2G6FWC3-F1
#
_entry.id   AF-A0A2G6FWC3-F1
#
_cell.length_a   1.000
_cell.length_b   1.000
_cell.length_c   1.000
_cell.angle_alpha   90.00
_cell.angle_beta   90.00
_cell.angle_gamma   90.00
#
_symmetry.space_group_name_H-M   'P 1'
#
loop_
_entity.id
_entity.type
_entity.pdbx_description
1 polymer ?
#
loop_
_entity_poly.entity_id
_entity_poly.type
_entity_poly.pdbx_seq_one_letter_code
_entity_poly.pdbx_strand_id
1 'polypeptide(L)'
;MRKFAAALLVGLLAVLIGCSASEELTGSAVPNSRPDTRVTGQPPTLLEAGYSVQFHWTGGDPDGRIVGYQWKISNNGLDGISPRDTLTFDPVTGAEINPWHYTTGNDSLFYVLADLPGFEGDPEGFERSFRTHSFLVRAVDDKGAVDPSPAIITFTSTTIVPTCQATYPSSAPGAIFVPAKVNLGYEGQDADFELGVPTHVRFLWTDAQYEDASGNLIDISTRYQYETYGQELIDFDDPDWSPWQRYATAESDRKISFDEGLDGSLYFFAVQVRDTAGAVSIGKSYAREVLNLRIAAGQFKPAVRVVETYLGTTDQIRSDNIPAGQPLNFSWSASAERYNGEVVSMRHGWDLADVDDINDPGWSVPAGLTDQNRFAEETSFMNGEHTFWLRVVDDSGGVEVLRWSISIIPFVSRENQLNMVLLDQVQDDSTGRWPQYEGGPAMDQEEYRNAYWRFLDGVGGISEFSWERDRVDQDEANQFAYEDLVRYKVALIPARAHLNQAIFADFIPQNGVDRFVWLTPYQERAGNLFLVGEQSMESFLEQNLYMVPIIFDCPVAGYVQDGVTYTIGFGTKELADGTEIDRGPLLYPYATAGISSLDWSVPRTKWIYGRRARANEERRLSCVGIKQLKLAEDFRAHHNIGPAAIADVINTSPLMDWRDPLAGAGLDSALATSFPFPGDEFVNGIISEAPSTLTPQSCEDGYNGQCIETMFTGVARFDWMRETLWDYGDDDWPYNRYSLGDLKEICGEMALSTYVGDDGTLYPLATARTTGQTYGYLSYKTLADKPVPLADVYWGFDPYRFDHEQTKKAIMWVLSDYLQLPVEAGTPR
;
A
#
# COMPACT_ATOMS: atom_id res chain seq x y z
N MET A 1 -32.21 28.07 -59.75
CA MET A 1 -32.91 28.73 -60.87
C MET A 1 -32.44 28.09 -62.19
N ARG A 2 -33.40 27.54 -62.98
CA ARG A 2 -33.43 27.32 -64.46
C ARG A 2 -32.17 26.73 -65.14
N LYS A 3 -32.10 25.53 -65.76
CA LYS A 3 -32.99 24.69 -66.60
C LYS A 3 -33.36 25.29 -67.99
N PHE A 4 -32.99 24.57 -69.06
CA PHE A 4 -33.46 24.60 -70.49
C PHE A 4 -33.03 25.79 -71.37
N ALA A 5 -32.87 25.78 -72.71
CA ALA A 5 -33.05 24.87 -73.87
C ALA A 5 -32.36 25.57 -75.10
N ALA A 6 -31.66 24.92 -76.03
CA ALA A 6 -32.09 24.33 -77.30
C ALA A 6 -32.83 25.22 -78.36
N ALA A 7 -32.29 25.20 -79.60
CA ALA A 7 -32.94 25.23 -80.93
C ALA A 7 -33.08 26.55 -81.76
N LEU A 8 -32.46 26.55 -82.97
CA LEU A 8 -33.03 26.78 -84.34
C LEU A 8 -31.83 26.83 -85.32
N LEU A 9 -31.58 25.94 -86.31
CA LEU A 9 -32.33 25.35 -87.43
C LEU A 9 -32.59 26.29 -88.63
N VAL A 10 -32.17 25.79 -89.82
CA VAL A 10 -32.62 26.03 -91.21
C VAL A 10 -31.76 26.92 -92.11
N GLY A 11 -31.19 26.31 -93.16
CA GLY A 11 -30.56 27.02 -94.28
C GLY A 11 -29.95 26.17 -95.40
N LEU A 12 -30.65 25.12 -95.84
CA LEU A 12 -30.64 24.55 -97.21
C LEU A 12 -29.30 24.18 -97.90
N LEU A 13 -29.14 22.87 -98.03
CA LEU A 13 -28.36 22.12 -99.02
C LEU A 13 -28.41 22.74 -100.44
N ALA A 14 -27.25 23.06 -101.02
CA ALA A 14 -27.08 23.24 -102.46
C ALA A 14 -25.66 22.79 -102.90
N VAL A 15 -25.64 21.66 -103.62
CA VAL A 15 -24.74 21.32 -104.74
C VAL A 15 -23.25 21.05 -104.44
N LEU A 16 -22.96 19.75 -104.31
CA LEU A 16 -21.91 18.95 -104.98
C LEU A 16 -20.69 19.66 -105.62
N ILE A 17 -19.51 19.11 -105.27
CA ILE A 17 -18.19 19.11 -105.95
C ILE A 17 -17.28 20.31 -105.67
N GLY A 18 -16.23 20.03 -104.89
CA GLY A 18 -15.09 20.92 -104.69
C GLY A 18 -13.96 20.20 -103.94
N CYS A 19 -13.26 19.28 -104.62
CA CYS A 19 -11.93 18.87 -104.19
C CYS A 19 -11.00 20.08 -104.21
N SER A 20 -10.42 20.43 -103.07
CA SER A 20 -9.04 20.87 -103.00
C SER A 20 -8.40 20.28 -101.75
N ALA A 21 -7.78 19.12 -101.93
CA ALA A 21 -6.66 18.73 -101.08
C ALA A 21 -5.56 19.77 -101.34
N SER A 22 -5.34 20.66 -100.38
CA SER A 22 -4.16 21.51 -100.32
C SER A 22 -3.84 21.80 -98.85
N GLU A 23 -3.45 20.76 -98.12
CA GLU A 23 -2.54 20.92 -96.99
C GLU A 23 -1.12 20.58 -97.49
N GLU A 24 -0.65 21.34 -98.48
CA GLU A 24 0.78 21.47 -98.73
C GLU A 24 1.33 22.49 -97.72
N LEU A 25 1.55 22.03 -96.48
CA LEU A 25 2.60 22.59 -95.63
C LEU A 25 3.93 22.08 -96.20
N THR A 26 4.36 22.65 -97.32
CA THR A 26 5.73 22.49 -97.83
C THR A 26 6.69 23.32 -96.98
N GLY A 27 6.84 22.92 -95.71
CA GLY A 27 8.02 23.23 -94.90
C GLY A 27 8.85 21.96 -94.81
N SER A 28 10.14 22.03 -95.15
CA SER A 28 11.07 20.93 -94.87
C SER A 28 10.96 20.53 -93.40
N ALA A 29 10.78 19.24 -93.10
CA ALA A 29 10.77 18.74 -91.72
C ALA A 29 12.04 19.22 -91.03
N VAL A 30 11.90 20.14 -90.07
CA VAL A 30 13.00 20.59 -89.23
C VAL A 30 13.32 19.39 -88.32
N PRO A 31 14.55 18.86 -88.34
CA PRO A 31 14.93 17.80 -87.41
C PRO A 31 14.66 18.25 -85.97
N ASN A 32 14.11 17.36 -85.15
CA ASN A 32 13.82 17.66 -83.74
C ASN A 32 15.08 18.19 -83.05
N SER A 33 15.00 19.40 -82.48
CA SER A 33 16.07 19.90 -81.64
C SER A 33 16.02 19.15 -80.32
N ARG A 34 17.18 18.89 -79.72
CA ARG A 34 17.19 18.20 -78.43
C ARG A 34 16.86 19.20 -77.32
N PRO A 35 16.12 18.78 -76.27
CA PRO A 35 15.81 19.64 -75.15
C PRO A 35 17.05 19.94 -74.31
N ASP A 36 16.97 20.98 -73.47
CA ASP A 36 17.98 21.34 -72.47
C ASP A 36 17.39 21.29 -71.05
N THR A 37 18.22 21.02 -70.04
CA THR A 37 17.81 20.90 -68.64
C THR A 37 18.72 21.70 -67.73
N ARG A 38 18.14 22.33 -66.71
CA ARG A 38 18.90 22.98 -65.64
C ARG A 38 18.26 22.72 -64.28
N VAL A 39 19.10 22.58 -63.26
CA VAL A 39 18.66 22.57 -61.86
C VAL A 39 18.46 24.03 -61.43
N THR A 40 17.28 24.33 -60.88
CA THR A 40 16.85 25.66 -60.44
C THR A 40 16.76 25.80 -58.91
N GLY A 41 16.79 24.68 -58.19
CA GLY A 41 16.81 24.63 -56.73
C GLY A 41 17.59 23.42 -56.25
N GLN A 42 18.47 23.65 -55.28
CA GLN A 42 19.42 22.69 -54.72
C GLN A 42 19.69 23.07 -53.25
N PRO A 43 20.31 22.20 -52.44
CA PRO A 43 20.74 22.56 -51.09
C PRO A 43 21.57 23.86 -51.06
N PRO A 44 21.45 24.67 -49.99
CA PRO A 44 22.23 25.91 -49.84
C PRO A 44 23.75 25.67 -49.89
N THR A 45 24.18 24.51 -49.41
CA THR A 45 25.57 24.07 -49.32
C THR A 45 25.70 22.68 -49.95
N LEU A 46 26.59 22.55 -50.93
CA LEU A 46 26.83 21.27 -51.60
C LEU A 46 27.91 20.44 -50.90
N LEU A 47 28.76 21.07 -50.09
CA LEU A 47 29.79 20.38 -49.31
C LEU A 47 29.25 19.74 -48.02
N GLU A 48 28.06 20.17 -47.59
CA GLU A 48 27.42 19.78 -46.34
C GLU A 48 25.91 20.00 -46.50
N ALA A 49 25.21 18.99 -46.99
CA ALA A 49 23.75 18.98 -47.08
C ALA A 49 23.19 17.95 -46.10
N GLY A 50 21.94 18.12 -45.65
CA GLY A 50 21.25 17.04 -44.95
C GLY A 50 21.05 15.81 -45.86
N TYR A 51 20.76 14.65 -45.28
CA TYR A 51 20.45 13.43 -46.04
C TYR A 51 19.07 13.47 -46.73
N SER A 52 18.20 14.40 -46.34
CA SER A 52 16.94 14.73 -46.99
C SER A 52 17.14 15.95 -47.90
N VAL A 53 17.20 15.71 -49.21
CA VAL A 53 17.56 16.75 -50.20
C VAL A 53 16.45 16.96 -51.22
N GLN A 54 15.99 18.21 -51.33
CA GLN A 54 15.04 18.62 -52.36
C GLN A 54 15.77 19.28 -53.54
N PHE A 55 15.49 18.78 -54.74
CA PHE A 55 15.93 19.41 -55.98
C PHE A 55 14.74 19.94 -56.76
N HIS A 56 14.94 21.07 -57.43
CA HIS A 56 14.03 21.64 -58.42
C HIS A 56 14.76 21.78 -59.74
N TRP A 57 14.11 21.48 -60.85
CA TRP A 57 14.67 21.58 -62.19
C TRP A 57 13.64 22.09 -63.20
N THR A 58 14.13 22.55 -64.33
CA THR A 58 13.31 22.92 -65.48
C THR A 58 14.01 22.53 -66.76
N GLY A 59 13.24 22.20 -67.79
CA GLY A 59 13.74 21.97 -69.14
C GLY A 59 13.14 22.93 -70.15
N GLY A 60 13.88 23.18 -71.22
CA GLY A 60 13.43 23.90 -72.40
C GLY A 60 13.50 23.01 -73.64
N ASP A 61 12.58 23.23 -74.57
CA ASP A 61 12.64 22.60 -75.89
C ASP A 61 12.46 23.70 -76.95
N PRO A 62 13.48 23.97 -77.79
CA PRO A 62 13.41 25.02 -78.79
C PRO A 62 12.33 24.85 -79.87
N ASP A 63 11.91 23.62 -80.18
CA ASP A 63 10.95 23.32 -81.26
C ASP A 63 9.77 22.44 -80.83
N GLY A 64 9.54 22.32 -79.52
CA GLY A 64 8.48 21.49 -78.96
C GLY A 64 8.21 21.78 -77.49
N ARG A 65 7.83 20.74 -76.74
CA ARG A 65 7.55 20.83 -75.30
C ARG A 65 8.13 19.65 -74.54
N ILE A 66 8.54 19.91 -73.31
CA ILE A 66 8.96 18.86 -72.38
C ILE A 66 7.73 18.06 -71.92
N VAL A 67 7.78 16.74 -72.05
CA VAL A 67 6.74 15.82 -71.55
C VAL A 67 7.10 15.19 -70.22
N GLY A 68 8.38 15.22 -69.83
CA GLY A 68 8.85 14.84 -68.50
C GLY A 68 10.38 14.87 -68.40
N TYR A 69 10.90 14.30 -67.33
CA TYR A 69 12.32 14.26 -67.01
C TYR A 69 12.73 12.84 -66.63
N GLN A 70 13.99 12.53 -66.90
CA GLN A 70 14.67 11.39 -66.34
C GLN A 70 15.69 11.87 -65.32
N TRP A 71 15.70 11.26 -64.14
CA TRP A 71 16.70 11.53 -63.12
C TRP A 71 17.37 10.25 -62.64
N LYS A 72 18.56 10.37 -62.06
CA LYS A 72 19.24 9.32 -61.31
C LYS A 72 20.15 9.92 -60.25
N ILE A 73 20.47 9.14 -59.25
CA ILE A 73 21.40 9.52 -58.18
C ILE A 73 22.38 8.39 -57.93
N SER A 74 23.67 8.74 -57.79
CA SER A 74 24.73 7.78 -57.49
C SER A 74 25.15 7.85 -56.02
N ASN A 75 25.74 6.75 -55.54
CA ASN A 75 26.34 6.63 -54.21
C ASN A 75 27.86 6.54 -54.38
N ASN A 76 28.55 7.67 -54.27
CA ASN A 76 29.96 7.78 -54.67
C ASN A 76 30.90 7.37 -53.53
N GLY A 77 30.39 7.25 -52.31
CA GLY A 77 31.21 6.80 -51.17
C GLY A 77 32.36 7.78 -50.88
N LEU A 78 33.59 7.27 -50.79
CA LEU A 78 34.80 8.04 -50.50
C LEU A 78 35.50 8.63 -51.74
N ASP A 79 35.13 8.23 -52.97
CA ASP A 79 35.87 8.59 -54.19
C ASP A 79 35.50 9.97 -54.77
N GLY A 80 34.50 10.63 -54.18
CA GLY A 80 34.08 11.98 -54.56
C GLY A 80 33.23 11.99 -55.84
N ILE A 81 33.69 12.67 -56.89
CA ILE A 81 33.01 12.67 -58.21
C ILE A 81 33.74 11.69 -59.12
N SER A 82 33.06 10.63 -59.52
CA SER A 82 33.60 9.57 -60.35
C SER A 82 32.92 9.56 -61.73
N PRO A 83 33.64 9.31 -62.84
CA PRO A 83 33.00 9.04 -64.13
C PRO A 83 31.96 7.91 -64.07
N ARG A 84 32.11 6.99 -63.10
CA ARG A 84 31.18 5.89 -62.82
C ARG A 84 29.77 6.37 -62.44
N ASP A 85 29.64 7.57 -61.87
CA ASP A 85 28.37 8.18 -61.45
C ASP A 85 27.45 8.47 -62.64
N THR A 86 28.06 8.75 -63.80
CA THR A 86 27.35 8.99 -65.05
C THR A 86 26.89 7.70 -65.74
N LEU A 87 27.38 6.54 -65.31
CA LEU A 87 27.07 5.25 -65.93
C LEU A 87 25.73 4.71 -65.40
N THR A 88 24.98 4.05 -66.26
CA THR A 88 23.77 3.30 -65.87
C THR A 88 24.08 1.82 -65.72
N PHE A 89 25.01 1.29 -66.51
CA PHE A 89 25.53 -0.07 -66.39
C PHE A 89 27.01 -0.03 -66.05
N ASP A 90 27.42 -0.92 -65.15
CA ASP A 90 28.82 -1.17 -64.87
C ASP A 90 29.49 -1.79 -66.11
N PRO A 91 30.55 -1.19 -66.65
CA PRO A 91 31.19 -1.65 -67.88
C PRO A 91 31.96 -2.96 -67.69
N VAL A 92 32.24 -3.36 -66.45
CA VAL A 92 32.96 -4.60 -66.11
C VAL A 92 31.99 -5.74 -65.82
N THR A 93 30.94 -5.48 -65.04
CA THR A 93 30.01 -6.54 -64.59
C THR A 93 28.71 -6.62 -65.40
N GLY A 94 28.38 -5.57 -66.17
CA GLY A 94 27.10 -5.44 -66.87
C GLY A 94 25.91 -5.17 -65.94
N ALA A 95 26.13 -5.07 -64.62
CA ALA A 95 25.07 -4.78 -63.66
C ALA A 95 24.56 -3.35 -63.82
N GLU A 96 23.26 -3.14 -63.65
CA GLU A 96 22.68 -1.80 -63.57
C GLU A 96 23.05 -1.15 -62.22
N ILE A 97 23.71 0.00 -62.26
CA ILE A 97 24.29 0.68 -61.07
C ILE A 97 23.61 1.99 -60.73
N ASN A 98 23.18 2.78 -61.73
CA ASN A 98 22.44 4.03 -61.54
C ASN A 98 21.31 4.12 -62.60
N PRO A 99 20.16 3.44 -62.37
CA PRO A 99 19.03 3.44 -63.30
C PRO A 99 18.43 4.84 -63.48
N TRP A 100 17.89 5.12 -64.68
CA TRP A 100 17.13 6.35 -64.92
C TRP A 100 15.67 6.17 -64.49
N HIS A 101 15.18 7.09 -63.67
CA HIS A 101 13.79 7.16 -63.23
C HIS A 101 13.06 8.28 -63.97
N TYR A 102 11.84 8.02 -64.44
CA TYR A 102 11.04 9.02 -65.14
C TYR A 102 10.06 9.73 -64.21
N THR A 103 9.88 11.04 -64.38
CA THR A 103 8.89 11.85 -63.66
C THR A 103 8.36 12.96 -64.54
N THR A 104 7.12 13.38 -64.33
CA THR A 104 6.56 14.61 -64.93
C THR A 104 6.69 15.82 -64.03
N GLY A 105 7.18 15.63 -62.79
CA GLY A 105 7.42 16.71 -61.83
C GLY A 105 8.65 17.54 -62.18
N ASN A 106 8.64 18.80 -61.73
CA ASN A 106 9.77 19.73 -61.83
C ASN A 106 10.60 19.76 -60.53
N ASP A 107 10.27 18.90 -59.56
CA ASP A 107 10.94 18.76 -58.29
C ASP A 107 10.73 17.37 -57.68
N SER A 108 11.59 17.00 -56.73
CA SER A 108 11.44 15.80 -55.90
C SER A 108 12.28 15.91 -54.62
N LEU A 109 11.83 15.22 -53.57
CA LEU A 109 12.58 15.00 -52.33
C LEU A 109 13.27 13.64 -52.39
N PHE A 110 14.56 13.61 -52.07
CA PHE A 110 15.38 12.40 -52.05
C PHE A 110 15.93 12.16 -50.66
N TYR A 111 15.87 10.90 -50.22
CA TYR A 111 16.56 10.43 -49.02
C TYR A 111 17.78 9.64 -49.47
N VAL A 112 18.96 10.14 -49.15
CA VAL A 112 20.24 9.53 -49.53
C VAL A 112 20.99 9.05 -48.30
N LEU A 113 21.96 8.16 -48.50
CA LEU A 113 22.76 7.63 -47.40
C LEU A 113 23.74 8.68 -46.87
N ALA A 114 24.12 8.59 -45.60
CA ALA A 114 25.23 9.32 -44.99
C ALA A 114 25.88 8.40 -43.95
N ASP A 115 26.37 7.24 -44.39
CA ASP A 115 26.79 6.10 -43.58
C ASP A 115 28.31 5.93 -43.45
N LEU A 116 29.12 6.80 -44.08
CA LEU A 116 30.57 6.76 -43.91
C LEU A 116 30.99 7.61 -42.71
N PRO A 117 31.81 7.09 -41.79
CA PRO A 117 32.17 7.79 -40.57
C PRO A 117 33.16 8.92 -40.81
N GLY A 118 33.17 9.92 -39.92
CA GLY A 118 34.25 10.89 -39.78
C GLY A 118 34.24 11.99 -40.83
N PHE A 119 33.20 12.82 -40.85
CA PHE A 119 33.16 14.01 -41.71
C PHE A 119 34.31 14.98 -41.36
N GLU A 120 35.00 15.45 -42.39
CA GLU A 120 36.20 16.27 -42.23
C GLU A 120 35.88 17.64 -41.61
N GLY A 121 36.61 18.03 -40.57
CA GLY A 121 36.49 19.34 -39.91
C GLY A 121 35.52 19.37 -38.74
N ASP A 122 34.93 18.24 -38.36
CA ASP A 122 34.10 18.12 -37.17
C ASP A 122 34.89 18.36 -35.87
N PRO A 123 34.34 19.10 -34.89
CA PRO A 123 34.96 19.27 -33.59
C PRO A 123 34.90 17.97 -32.78
N GLU A 124 35.85 17.80 -31.86
CA GLU A 124 35.89 16.64 -30.97
C GLU A 124 34.57 16.50 -30.19
N GLY A 125 33.96 15.30 -30.24
CA GLY A 125 32.67 15.01 -29.61
C GLY A 125 31.43 15.36 -30.45
N PHE A 126 31.59 15.79 -31.71
CA PHE A 126 30.48 16.03 -32.64
C PHE A 126 30.74 15.31 -33.96
N GLU A 127 30.52 14.00 -33.96
CA GLU A 127 30.86 13.15 -35.11
C GLU A 127 29.67 13.06 -36.06
N ARG A 128 29.87 13.50 -37.30
CA ARG A 128 28.93 13.25 -38.39
C ARG A 128 29.42 12.13 -39.27
N SER A 129 28.44 11.38 -39.77
CA SER A 129 28.65 10.51 -40.92
C SER A 129 28.27 11.25 -42.19
N PHE A 130 28.88 10.85 -43.31
CA PHE A 130 28.72 11.52 -44.59
C PHE A 130 28.68 10.53 -45.74
N ARG A 131 28.26 11.00 -46.92
CA ARG A 131 28.52 10.33 -48.19
C ARG A 131 28.40 11.33 -49.35
N THR A 132 29.20 11.14 -50.39
CA THR A 132 29.08 11.95 -51.61
C THR A 132 28.09 11.30 -52.59
N HIS A 133 27.26 12.15 -53.22
CA HIS A 133 26.28 11.76 -54.23
C HIS A 133 26.36 12.68 -55.45
N SER A 134 26.08 12.12 -56.63
CA SER A 134 25.84 12.91 -57.84
C SER A 134 24.42 12.69 -58.33
N PHE A 135 23.64 13.78 -58.37
CA PHE A 135 22.32 13.83 -58.95
C PHE A 135 22.41 14.28 -60.42
N LEU A 136 21.78 13.52 -61.31
CA LEU A 136 21.69 13.84 -62.73
C LEU A 136 20.22 13.93 -63.13
N VAL A 137 19.84 14.97 -63.87
CA VAL A 137 18.49 15.13 -64.43
C VAL A 137 18.55 15.63 -65.88
N ARG A 138 17.68 15.07 -66.72
CA ARG A 138 17.60 15.40 -68.16
C ARG A 138 16.16 15.38 -68.64
N ALA A 139 15.78 16.35 -69.46
CA ALA A 139 14.44 16.50 -69.99
C ALA A 139 14.21 15.56 -71.19
N VAL A 140 12.95 15.17 -71.38
CA VAL A 140 12.46 14.37 -72.50
C VAL A 140 11.36 15.16 -73.20
N ASP A 141 11.52 15.38 -74.50
CA ASP A 141 10.55 16.12 -75.31
C ASP A 141 9.39 15.26 -75.82
N ASP A 142 8.41 15.91 -76.44
CA ASP A 142 7.21 15.28 -76.97
C ASP A 142 7.43 14.40 -78.23
N LYS A 143 8.64 14.43 -78.80
CA LYS A 143 9.08 13.54 -79.88
C LYS A 143 10.02 12.44 -79.39
N GLY A 144 10.26 12.35 -78.08
CA GLY A 144 11.07 11.33 -77.42
C GLY A 144 12.58 11.57 -77.46
N ALA A 145 13.07 12.73 -77.91
CA ALA A 145 14.48 13.04 -77.75
C ALA A 145 14.78 13.47 -76.30
N VAL A 146 15.98 13.11 -75.87
CA VAL A 146 16.45 13.29 -74.50
C VAL A 146 17.60 14.29 -74.53
N ASP A 147 17.64 15.18 -73.54
CA ASP A 147 18.73 16.11 -73.36
C ASP A 147 20.08 15.35 -73.31
N PRO A 148 21.01 15.64 -74.27
CA PRO A 148 22.30 14.96 -74.36
C PRO A 148 23.29 15.37 -73.28
N SER A 149 23.01 16.46 -72.56
CA SER A 149 23.85 17.05 -71.52
C SER A 149 23.04 17.20 -70.23
N PRO A 150 22.79 16.10 -69.47
CA PRO A 150 22.07 16.16 -68.21
C PRO A 150 22.65 17.22 -67.29
N ALA A 151 21.79 17.93 -66.57
CA ALA A 151 22.23 18.78 -65.47
C ALA A 151 22.75 17.87 -64.34
N ILE A 152 23.92 18.20 -63.80
CA ILE A 152 24.60 17.40 -62.77
C ILE A 152 24.85 18.28 -61.55
N ILE A 153 24.46 17.79 -60.37
CA ILE A 153 24.82 18.36 -59.08
C ILE A 153 25.47 17.28 -58.22
N THR A 154 26.67 17.55 -57.74
CA THR A 154 27.31 16.73 -56.71
C THR A 154 27.16 17.42 -55.38
N PHE A 155 26.78 16.65 -54.37
CA PHE A 155 26.71 17.12 -52.99
C PHE A 155 27.14 16.02 -52.01
N THR A 156 27.53 16.44 -50.81
CA THR A 156 27.82 15.56 -49.69
C THR A 156 26.68 15.63 -48.70
N SER A 157 25.99 14.51 -48.49
CA SER A 157 25.04 14.36 -47.39
C SER A 157 25.80 14.15 -46.10
N THR A 158 25.30 14.75 -45.01
CA THR A 158 25.80 14.57 -43.65
C THR A 158 24.62 14.33 -42.71
N THR A 159 24.87 13.57 -41.65
CA THR A 159 23.92 13.28 -40.56
C THR A 159 24.71 13.19 -39.24
N ILE A 160 24.08 13.52 -38.12
CA ILE A 160 24.71 13.35 -36.81
C ILE A 160 24.69 11.86 -36.47
N VAL A 161 25.83 11.32 -36.02
CA VAL A 161 25.89 9.91 -35.62
C VAL A 161 24.96 9.68 -34.42
N PRO A 162 24.07 8.68 -34.45
CA PRO A 162 23.20 8.39 -33.33
C PRO A 162 24.01 7.89 -32.13
N THR A 163 23.48 8.08 -30.93
CA THR A 163 24.08 7.58 -29.69
C THR A 163 23.18 6.53 -29.05
N CYS A 164 23.76 5.65 -28.24
CA CYS A 164 23.01 4.65 -27.49
C CYS A 164 23.60 4.43 -26.09
N GLN A 165 22.81 3.77 -25.26
CA GLN A 165 23.27 3.30 -23.96
C GLN A 165 22.48 2.05 -23.57
N ALA A 166 23.14 1.13 -22.88
CA ALA A 166 22.49 0.09 -22.13
C ALA A 166 21.97 0.68 -20.81
N THR A 167 20.68 0.52 -20.54
CA THR A 167 19.99 1.14 -19.39
C THR A 167 19.79 0.19 -18.23
N TYR A 168 19.79 -1.12 -18.49
CA TYR A 168 19.64 -2.13 -17.47
C TYR A 168 20.57 -3.34 -17.71
N PRO A 169 21.22 -3.89 -16.66
CA PRO A 169 21.25 -3.37 -15.30
C PRO A 169 21.98 -2.02 -15.19
N SER A 170 21.72 -1.26 -14.13
CA SER A 170 22.35 0.05 -13.92
C SER A 170 23.87 -0.08 -13.86
N SER A 171 24.58 0.82 -14.55
CA SER A 171 26.04 0.86 -14.63
C SER A 171 26.72 0.73 -13.26
N ALA A 172 27.72 -0.14 -13.15
CA ALA A 172 28.58 -0.27 -11.96
C ALA A 172 30.07 -0.16 -12.35
N PRO A 173 30.98 0.19 -11.41
CA PRO A 173 32.42 0.27 -11.68
C PRO A 173 33.09 -1.05 -12.08
N GLY A 174 32.43 -2.18 -11.85
CA GLY A 174 32.87 -3.53 -12.21
C GLY A 174 31.72 -4.36 -12.78
N ALA A 175 31.96 -5.65 -13.00
CA ALA A 175 30.98 -6.58 -13.53
C ALA A 175 29.72 -6.63 -12.64
N ILE A 176 28.55 -6.57 -13.28
CA ILE A 176 27.25 -6.54 -12.61
C ILE A 176 26.71 -7.95 -12.50
N PHE A 177 26.30 -8.38 -11.31
CA PHE A 177 25.66 -9.67 -11.13
C PHE A 177 24.28 -9.70 -11.76
N VAL A 178 24.01 -10.73 -12.57
CA VAL A 178 22.72 -10.93 -13.25
C VAL A 178 22.30 -12.41 -13.19
N PRO A 179 20.99 -12.71 -13.33
CA PRO A 179 20.51 -14.09 -13.44
C PRO A 179 21.08 -14.81 -14.68
N ALA A 180 20.97 -16.14 -14.69
CA ALA A 180 21.44 -16.98 -15.80
C ALA A 180 20.72 -16.71 -17.12
N LYS A 181 19.45 -16.31 -17.04
CA LYS A 181 18.70 -15.71 -18.13
C LYS A 181 18.46 -14.25 -17.80
N VAL A 182 19.04 -13.34 -18.58
CA VAL A 182 19.10 -11.92 -18.27
C VAL A 182 18.31 -11.10 -19.28
N ASN A 183 17.54 -10.13 -18.78
CA ASN A 183 16.87 -9.13 -19.59
C ASN A 183 17.66 -7.82 -19.52
N LEU A 184 18.10 -7.32 -20.67
CA LEU A 184 18.93 -6.13 -20.79
C LEU A 184 18.13 -5.00 -21.45
N GLY A 185 18.21 -3.82 -20.86
CA GLY A 185 17.54 -2.62 -21.35
C GLY A 185 18.48 -1.80 -22.23
N TYR A 186 17.93 -1.11 -23.23
CA TYR A 186 18.70 -0.22 -24.08
C TYR A 186 17.92 1.02 -24.50
N GLU A 187 18.66 2.09 -24.79
CA GLU A 187 18.15 3.35 -25.31
C GLU A 187 19.04 3.86 -26.45
N GLY A 188 18.44 4.67 -27.32
CA GLY A 188 19.08 5.25 -28.48
C GLY A 188 18.53 6.65 -28.73
N GLN A 189 19.39 7.55 -29.16
CA GLN A 189 19.04 8.93 -29.49
C GLN A 189 19.61 9.29 -30.85
N ASP A 190 18.79 10.00 -31.63
CA ASP A 190 19.12 10.49 -32.96
C ASP A 190 18.74 11.97 -33.04
N ALA A 191 19.75 12.85 -33.02
CA ALA A 191 19.57 14.27 -32.69
C ALA A 191 18.97 15.10 -33.84
N ASP A 192 19.17 14.68 -35.08
CA ASP A 192 18.72 15.37 -36.30
C ASP A 192 17.59 14.63 -37.03
N PHE A 193 17.02 13.59 -36.41
CA PHE A 193 15.76 12.98 -36.83
C PHE A 193 14.56 13.53 -36.05
N GLU A 194 13.43 13.76 -36.74
CA GLU A 194 12.24 14.40 -36.17
C GLU A 194 11.66 13.64 -34.95
N LEU A 195 11.79 12.31 -34.92
CA LEU A 195 11.31 11.48 -33.80
C LEU A 195 12.33 11.37 -32.65
N GLY A 196 13.55 11.88 -32.81
CA GLY A 196 14.59 11.84 -31.78
C GLY A 196 15.19 10.46 -31.48
N VAL A 197 14.81 9.43 -32.24
CA VAL A 197 15.20 8.02 -32.00
C VAL A 197 15.78 7.35 -33.24
N PRO A 198 16.73 6.40 -33.08
CA PRO A 198 17.26 5.64 -34.21
C PRO A 198 16.21 4.77 -34.90
N THR A 199 16.54 4.23 -36.08
CA THR A 199 15.63 3.35 -36.82
C THR A 199 15.90 1.87 -36.59
N HIS A 200 17.14 1.51 -36.28
CA HIS A 200 17.54 0.13 -36.03
C HIS A 200 18.48 0.01 -34.83
N VAL A 201 18.50 -1.17 -34.23
CA VAL A 201 19.40 -1.57 -33.15
C VAL A 201 19.97 -2.96 -33.43
N ARG A 202 21.18 -3.22 -32.96
CA ARG A 202 21.76 -4.55 -32.86
C ARG A 202 22.58 -4.68 -31.58
N PHE A 203 22.88 -5.92 -31.23
CA PHE A 203 23.52 -6.30 -29.98
C PHE A 203 24.66 -7.29 -30.24
N LEU A 204 25.69 -7.23 -29.40
CA LEU A 204 26.74 -8.23 -29.28
C LEU A 204 26.73 -8.77 -27.85
N TRP A 205 26.72 -10.10 -27.73
CA TRP A 205 26.86 -10.82 -26.47
C TRP A 205 28.07 -11.73 -26.61
N THR A 206 29.15 -11.45 -25.87
CA THR A 206 30.44 -12.13 -26.03
C THR A 206 31.13 -12.33 -24.68
N ASP A 207 32.01 -13.32 -24.59
CA ASP A 207 32.77 -13.61 -23.37
C ASP A 207 33.69 -12.44 -23.01
N ALA A 208 33.69 -12.02 -21.75
CA ALA A 208 34.58 -10.98 -21.25
C ALA A 208 35.93 -11.56 -20.81
N GLN A 209 36.54 -12.36 -21.69
CA GLN A 209 37.84 -13.00 -21.48
C GLN A 209 38.81 -12.60 -22.61
N TYR A 210 40.01 -12.17 -22.22
CA TYR A 210 41.07 -11.80 -23.16
C TYR A 210 42.24 -12.78 -23.07
N GLU A 211 42.69 -13.34 -24.18
CA GLU A 211 43.88 -14.18 -24.25
C GLU A 211 45.12 -13.32 -24.50
N ASP A 212 46.07 -13.29 -23.56
CA ASP A 212 47.31 -12.54 -23.74
C ASP A 212 48.25 -13.18 -24.78
N ALA A 213 49.32 -12.47 -25.16
CA ALA A 213 50.31 -12.96 -26.11
C ALA A 213 51.06 -14.24 -25.68
N SER A 214 50.90 -14.68 -24.42
CA SER A 214 51.46 -15.91 -23.87
C SER A 214 50.44 -17.06 -23.78
N GLY A 215 49.19 -16.83 -24.22
CA GLY A 215 48.10 -17.79 -24.18
C GLY A 215 47.37 -17.89 -22.83
N ASN A 216 47.54 -16.90 -21.93
CA ASN A 216 46.80 -16.88 -20.66
C ASN A 216 45.47 -16.15 -20.84
N LEU A 217 44.39 -16.77 -20.36
CA LEU A 217 43.07 -16.13 -20.29
C LEU A 217 42.99 -15.17 -19.10
N ILE A 218 42.54 -13.95 -19.38
CA ILE A 218 42.34 -12.87 -18.41
C ILE A 218 40.84 -12.54 -18.36
N ASP A 219 40.22 -12.82 -17.22
CA ASP A 219 38.85 -12.39 -16.93
C ASP A 219 38.78 -10.86 -16.74
N ILE A 220 37.97 -10.20 -17.57
CA ILE A 220 37.76 -8.76 -17.50
C ILE A 220 36.53 -8.50 -16.62
N SER A 221 36.76 -8.03 -15.39
CA SER A 221 35.70 -7.78 -14.41
C SER A 221 35.66 -6.34 -13.90
N THR A 222 36.59 -5.50 -14.35
CA THR A 222 36.73 -4.10 -13.90
C THR A 222 36.85 -3.15 -15.09
N ARG A 223 36.47 -1.89 -14.87
CA ARG A 223 36.66 -0.82 -15.85
C ARG A 223 38.11 -0.69 -16.33
N TYR A 224 39.08 -0.78 -15.42
CA TYR A 224 40.51 -0.68 -15.78
C TYR A 224 40.92 -1.80 -16.75
N GLN A 225 40.51 -3.04 -16.50
CA GLN A 225 40.79 -4.15 -17.41
C GLN A 225 40.06 -3.99 -18.75
N TYR A 226 38.84 -3.44 -18.76
CA TYR A 226 38.13 -3.13 -20.00
C TYR A 226 38.85 -2.07 -20.84
N GLU A 227 39.29 -0.98 -20.21
CA GLU A 227 40.05 0.08 -20.89
C GLU A 227 41.42 -0.41 -21.37
N THR A 228 41.96 -1.49 -20.78
CA THR A 228 43.24 -2.08 -21.17
C THR A 228 43.10 -3.14 -22.28
N TYR A 229 42.10 -4.01 -22.19
CA TYR A 229 41.96 -5.21 -23.03
C TYR A 229 40.57 -5.35 -23.68
N GLY A 230 39.52 -4.85 -23.02
CA GLY A 230 38.13 -5.11 -23.41
C GLY A 230 37.67 -4.39 -24.67
N GLN A 231 38.27 -3.24 -25.03
CA GLN A 231 37.93 -2.55 -26.28
C GLN A 231 38.31 -3.36 -27.54
N GLU A 232 39.31 -4.24 -27.44
CA GLU A 232 39.72 -5.12 -28.54
C GLU A 232 38.72 -6.26 -28.77
N LEU A 233 37.95 -6.64 -27.74
CA LEU A 233 36.94 -7.70 -27.81
C LEU A 233 35.61 -7.21 -28.40
N ILE A 234 35.41 -5.89 -28.52
CA ILE A 234 34.21 -5.29 -29.12
C ILE A 234 34.59 -4.79 -30.50
N ASP A 235 34.63 -5.67 -31.50
CA ASP A 235 34.81 -5.29 -32.90
C ASP A 235 33.45 -5.05 -33.57
N PHE A 236 33.31 -3.98 -34.36
CA PHE A 236 32.06 -3.70 -35.08
C PHE A 236 31.86 -4.58 -36.31
N ASP A 237 32.95 -5.20 -36.78
CA ASP A 237 32.95 -6.19 -37.86
C ASP A 237 32.83 -7.63 -37.34
N ASP A 238 32.64 -7.83 -36.03
CA ASP A 238 32.43 -9.14 -35.42
C ASP A 238 31.19 -9.83 -36.05
N PRO A 239 31.32 -11.06 -36.58
CA PRO A 239 30.19 -11.79 -37.17
C PRO A 239 29.09 -12.15 -36.16
N ASP A 240 29.37 -12.13 -34.85
CA ASP A 240 28.42 -12.50 -33.79
C ASP A 240 27.50 -11.34 -33.38
N TRP A 241 27.67 -10.15 -33.97
CA TRP A 241 26.64 -9.12 -33.89
C TRP A 241 25.32 -9.66 -34.43
N SER A 242 24.27 -9.53 -33.62
CA SER A 242 22.91 -9.85 -34.06
C SER A 242 22.53 -9.06 -35.32
N PRO A 243 21.63 -9.60 -36.16
CA PRO A 243 21.09 -8.86 -37.30
C PRO A 243 20.46 -7.53 -36.85
N TRP A 244 20.54 -6.52 -37.71
CA TRP A 244 19.85 -5.25 -37.46
C TRP A 244 18.35 -5.46 -37.27
N GLN A 245 17.85 -5.10 -36.10
CA GLN A 245 16.44 -5.14 -35.73
C GLN A 245 15.85 -3.74 -35.81
N ARG A 246 14.54 -3.63 -36.06
CA ARG A 246 13.86 -2.34 -36.03
C ARG A 246 13.85 -1.80 -34.59
N TYR A 247 14.16 -0.51 -34.44
CA TYR A 247 14.13 0.14 -33.13
C TYR A 247 12.70 0.20 -32.57
N ALA A 248 12.52 -0.23 -31.32
CA ALA A 248 11.21 -0.28 -30.70
C ALA A 248 10.71 1.12 -30.30
N THR A 249 9.47 1.44 -30.67
CA THR A 249 8.88 2.75 -30.39
C THR A 249 8.52 2.92 -28.92
N ALA A 250 7.95 1.89 -28.29
CA ALA A 250 7.62 1.88 -26.87
C ALA A 250 8.85 1.53 -26.03
N GLU A 251 9.05 2.26 -24.94
CA GLU A 251 10.19 2.04 -24.03
C GLU A 251 10.16 0.66 -23.37
N SER A 252 8.97 0.15 -23.01
CA SER A 252 8.77 -1.18 -22.44
C SER A 252 9.24 -2.33 -23.35
N ASP A 253 9.29 -2.08 -24.66
CA ASP A 253 9.70 -3.06 -25.66
C ASP A 253 11.21 -2.99 -25.96
N ARG A 254 11.94 -2.01 -25.37
CA ARG A 254 13.39 -1.84 -25.52
C ARG A 254 14.16 -2.74 -24.56
N LYS A 255 13.82 -4.02 -24.60
CA LYS A 255 14.44 -5.10 -23.83
C LYS A 255 14.86 -6.23 -24.75
N ILE A 256 15.97 -6.88 -24.40
CA ILE A 256 16.46 -8.08 -25.08
C ILE A 256 16.87 -9.12 -24.02
N SER A 257 16.54 -10.38 -24.28
CA SER A 257 16.84 -11.49 -23.37
C SER A 257 17.96 -12.35 -23.94
N PHE A 258 18.87 -12.77 -23.08
CA PHE A 258 19.90 -13.76 -23.39
C PHE A 258 19.76 -14.95 -22.44
N ASP A 259 19.83 -16.17 -23.01
CA ASP A 259 19.63 -17.42 -22.29
C ASP A 259 20.97 -18.11 -21.95
N GLU A 260 20.97 -18.91 -20.88
CA GLU A 260 21.99 -19.92 -20.54
C GLU A 260 23.43 -19.45 -20.25
N GLY A 261 23.58 -18.49 -19.34
CA GLY A 261 24.88 -18.22 -18.72
C GLY A 261 25.30 -19.31 -17.71
N LEU A 262 26.55 -19.80 -17.79
CA LEU A 262 27.14 -20.62 -16.73
C LEU A 262 27.43 -19.77 -15.49
N ASP A 263 27.17 -20.32 -14.30
CA ASP A 263 27.43 -19.61 -13.04
C ASP A 263 28.89 -19.14 -12.94
N GLY A 264 29.07 -17.86 -12.61
CA GLY A 264 30.38 -17.23 -12.48
C GLY A 264 30.97 -16.68 -13.79
N SER A 265 30.44 -17.04 -14.96
CA SER A 265 30.91 -16.54 -16.26
C SER A 265 30.74 -15.02 -16.40
N LEU A 266 31.65 -14.41 -17.16
CA LEU A 266 31.69 -12.98 -17.44
C LEU A 266 31.39 -12.72 -18.91
N TYR A 267 30.50 -11.77 -19.18
CA TYR A 267 30.08 -11.40 -20.53
C TYR A 267 30.14 -9.89 -20.73
N PHE A 268 30.41 -9.49 -21.97
CA PHE A 268 30.07 -8.17 -22.45
C PHE A 268 28.76 -8.19 -23.21
N PHE A 269 27.91 -7.21 -22.90
CA PHE A 269 26.78 -6.83 -23.73
C PHE A 269 27.05 -5.47 -24.34
N ALA A 270 27.19 -5.40 -25.66
CA ALA A 270 27.33 -4.15 -26.39
C ALA A 270 26.07 -3.87 -27.21
N VAL A 271 25.64 -2.61 -27.20
CA VAL A 271 24.54 -2.13 -28.04
C VAL A 271 25.06 -1.20 -29.14
N GLN A 272 24.45 -1.28 -30.31
CA GLN A 272 24.72 -0.36 -31.41
C GLN A 272 23.43 0.03 -32.12
N VAL A 273 23.33 1.29 -32.54
CA VAL A 273 22.14 1.83 -33.21
C VAL A 273 22.49 2.42 -34.57
N ARG A 274 21.48 2.49 -35.45
CA ARG A 274 21.58 3.08 -36.79
C ARG A 274 20.41 4.02 -37.07
N ASP A 275 20.71 5.17 -37.64
CA ASP A 275 19.73 6.22 -37.98
C ASP A 275 18.98 5.92 -39.29
N THR A 276 18.21 6.90 -39.79
CA THR A 276 17.52 6.80 -41.08
C THR A 276 18.43 6.93 -42.31
N ALA A 277 19.56 7.63 -42.18
CA ALA A 277 20.54 7.87 -43.24
C ALA A 277 21.59 6.76 -43.37
N GLY A 278 21.58 5.79 -42.46
CA GLY A 278 22.50 4.66 -42.41
C GLY A 278 23.73 4.89 -41.52
N ALA A 279 23.85 6.03 -40.84
CA ALA A 279 24.91 6.27 -39.87
C ALA A 279 24.77 5.36 -38.65
N VAL A 280 25.89 4.84 -38.18
CA VAL A 280 25.97 3.84 -37.11
C VAL A 280 26.70 4.43 -35.93
N SER A 281 26.18 4.22 -34.72
CA SER A 281 26.82 4.67 -33.47
C SER A 281 28.20 4.04 -33.29
N ILE A 282 29.21 4.83 -32.91
CA ILE A 282 30.60 4.35 -32.77
C ILE A 282 31.09 4.22 -31.31
N GLY A 283 30.26 4.58 -30.33
CA GLY A 283 30.61 4.50 -28.91
C GLY A 283 30.88 3.07 -28.44
N LYS A 284 31.94 2.90 -27.63
CA LYS A 284 32.32 1.65 -26.95
C LYS A 284 32.71 1.93 -25.49
N SER A 285 32.02 2.84 -24.83
CA SER A 285 32.41 3.23 -23.47
C SER A 285 31.90 2.20 -22.46
N TYR A 286 32.74 1.90 -21.48
CA TYR A 286 32.38 1.03 -20.37
C TYR A 286 31.18 1.57 -19.60
N ALA A 287 30.22 0.69 -19.33
CA ALA A 287 28.99 0.94 -18.58
C ALA A 287 28.09 2.03 -19.19
N ARG A 288 28.26 2.33 -20.48
CA ARG A 288 27.34 3.15 -21.28
C ARG A 288 26.89 2.36 -22.49
N GLU A 289 27.74 2.19 -23.51
CA GLU A 289 27.42 1.36 -24.67
C GLU A 289 27.72 -0.12 -24.44
N VAL A 290 28.63 -0.43 -23.51
CA VAL A 290 29.05 -1.80 -23.19
C VAL A 290 28.88 -2.10 -21.70
N LEU A 291 28.04 -3.07 -21.35
CA LEU A 291 27.91 -3.60 -19.99
C LEU A 291 28.86 -4.77 -19.79
N ASN A 292 29.40 -4.86 -18.57
CA ASN A 292 30.14 -6.03 -18.09
C ASN A 292 29.26 -6.75 -17.07
N LEU A 293 28.97 -8.02 -17.34
CA LEU A 293 27.97 -8.81 -16.63
C LEU A 293 28.61 -10.07 -16.08
N ARG A 294 28.25 -10.45 -14.86
CA ARG A 294 28.65 -11.71 -14.23
C ARG A 294 27.42 -12.53 -13.91
N ILE A 295 27.37 -13.75 -14.41
CA ILE A 295 26.24 -14.65 -14.13
C ILE A 295 26.33 -15.14 -12.69
N ALA A 296 25.21 -15.03 -11.97
CA ALA A 296 25.04 -15.58 -10.62
C ALA A 296 23.76 -16.42 -10.57
N ALA A 297 23.87 -17.68 -10.99
CA ALA A 297 22.74 -18.58 -11.10
C ALA A 297 22.15 -18.90 -9.72
N GLY A 298 20.83 -18.84 -9.59
CA GLY A 298 20.12 -19.15 -8.34
C GLY A 298 20.22 -18.09 -7.23
N GLN A 299 20.94 -16.98 -7.44
CA GLN A 299 20.98 -15.86 -6.49
C GLN A 299 19.81 -14.88 -6.65
N PHE A 300 19.15 -14.90 -7.80
CA PHE A 300 18.02 -14.03 -8.12
C PHE A 300 16.72 -14.80 -7.97
N LYS A 301 15.79 -14.20 -7.22
CA LYS A 301 14.46 -14.74 -6.97
C LYS A 301 13.45 -13.59 -6.86
N PRO A 302 12.18 -13.83 -7.19
CA PRO A 302 11.15 -12.81 -7.07
C PRO A 302 11.03 -12.34 -5.62
N ALA A 303 10.88 -11.02 -5.42
CA ALA A 303 10.44 -10.49 -4.13
C ALA A 303 8.97 -10.85 -3.94
N VAL A 304 8.61 -11.39 -2.78
CA VAL A 304 7.24 -11.81 -2.45
C VAL A 304 6.82 -11.16 -1.14
N ARG A 305 5.58 -10.68 -1.09
CA ARG A 305 4.95 -10.13 0.12
C ARG A 305 3.58 -10.76 0.29
N VAL A 306 3.40 -11.50 1.39
CA VAL A 306 2.15 -12.17 1.76
C VAL A 306 1.49 -11.42 2.91
N VAL A 307 0.18 -11.26 2.82
CA VAL A 307 -0.67 -10.58 3.79
C VAL A 307 -1.76 -11.54 4.21
N GLU A 308 -1.93 -11.67 5.51
CA GLU A 308 -3.10 -12.29 6.15
C GLU A 308 -3.81 -11.21 6.97
N THR A 309 -5.14 -11.23 6.98
CA THR A 309 -5.98 -10.15 7.52
C THR A 309 -5.68 -9.83 8.99
N TYR A 310 -5.40 -10.87 9.78
CA TYR A 310 -5.30 -10.82 11.24
C TYR A 310 -3.90 -11.10 11.75
N LEU A 311 -3.14 -11.94 11.04
CA LEU A 311 -1.74 -12.24 11.36
C LEU A 311 -0.79 -11.19 10.77
N GLY A 312 -1.24 -10.39 9.80
CA GLY A 312 -0.46 -9.30 9.21
C GLY A 312 0.38 -9.73 8.02
N THR A 313 1.50 -9.04 7.79
CA THR A 313 2.32 -9.21 6.57
C THR A 313 3.64 -9.94 6.87
N THR A 314 4.11 -10.75 5.92
CA THR A 314 5.47 -11.32 5.92
C THR A 314 6.02 -11.45 4.50
N ASP A 315 7.34 -11.38 4.37
CA ASP A 315 8.12 -11.74 3.18
C ASP A 315 9.08 -12.92 3.46
N GLN A 316 8.98 -13.50 4.66
CA GLN A 316 9.83 -14.59 5.14
C GLN A 316 9.00 -15.79 5.59
N ILE A 317 9.70 -16.91 5.80
CA ILE A 317 9.14 -18.08 6.49
C ILE A 317 8.62 -17.63 7.86
N ARG A 318 7.37 -17.98 8.13
CA ARG A 318 6.66 -17.54 9.32
C ARG A 318 5.97 -18.69 10.02
N SER A 319 5.80 -18.57 11.33
CA SER A 319 5.02 -19.50 12.14
C SER A 319 4.12 -18.72 13.09
N ASP A 320 2.86 -19.10 13.21
CA ASP A 320 1.93 -18.52 14.18
C ASP A 320 1.08 -19.63 14.83
N ASN A 321 0.69 -19.39 16.09
CA ASN A 321 -0.29 -20.21 16.79
C ASN A 321 -1.63 -19.49 16.76
N ILE A 322 -2.66 -20.14 16.23
CA ILE A 322 -3.99 -19.54 16.07
C ILE A 322 -5.07 -20.38 16.76
N PRO A 323 -6.17 -19.76 17.20
CA PRO A 323 -7.32 -20.45 17.75
C PRO A 323 -8.05 -21.31 16.71
N ALA A 324 -8.63 -22.41 17.19
CA ALA A 324 -9.45 -23.29 16.36
C ALA A 324 -10.62 -22.56 15.69
N GLY A 325 -10.70 -22.73 14.38
CA GLY A 325 -11.71 -22.19 13.49
C GLY A 325 -11.65 -20.67 13.32
N GLN A 326 -10.48 -20.05 13.58
CA GLN A 326 -10.21 -18.69 13.10
C GLN A 326 -10.19 -18.69 11.56
N PRO A 327 -10.92 -17.75 10.92
CA PRO A 327 -10.84 -17.59 9.47
C PRO A 327 -9.46 -17.05 9.07
N LEU A 328 -8.91 -17.63 8.00
CA LEU A 328 -7.64 -17.26 7.39
C LEU A 328 -7.89 -16.81 5.96
N ASN A 329 -7.42 -15.61 5.63
CA ASN A 329 -7.57 -15.02 4.30
C ASN A 329 -6.24 -14.43 3.83
N PHE A 330 -5.54 -15.19 3.00
CA PHE A 330 -4.22 -14.83 2.46
C PHE A 330 -4.35 -14.13 1.12
N SER A 331 -3.59 -13.05 0.95
CA SER A 331 -3.35 -12.39 -0.33
C SER A 331 -1.86 -12.07 -0.48
N TRP A 332 -1.39 -11.88 -1.71
CA TRP A 332 0.04 -11.61 -1.92
C TRP A 332 0.32 -10.80 -3.18
N SER A 333 1.53 -10.24 -3.19
CA SER A 333 2.13 -9.59 -4.35
C SER A 333 3.53 -10.14 -4.58
N ALA A 334 3.98 -10.12 -5.83
CA ALA A 334 5.32 -10.54 -6.20
C ALA A 334 5.89 -9.67 -7.33
N SER A 335 7.20 -9.45 -7.33
CA SER A 335 7.90 -8.67 -8.35
C SER A 335 9.33 -9.19 -8.59
N ALA A 336 9.75 -9.20 -9.85
CA ALA A 336 11.11 -9.51 -10.30
C ALA A 336 11.82 -8.28 -10.90
N GLU A 337 11.21 -7.09 -10.78
CA GLU A 337 11.68 -5.85 -11.43
C GLU A 337 13.08 -5.43 -10.98
N ARG A 338 13.48 -5.80 -9.74
CA ARG A 338 14.83 -5.49 -9.21
C ARG A 338 15.94 -6.03 -10.11
N TYR A 339 15.68 -7.11 -10.84
CA TYR A 339 16.61 -7.65 -11.83
C TYR A 339 16.10 -7.57 -13.29
N ASN A 340 15.13 -6.68 -13.54
CA ASN A 340 14.42 -6.51 -14.83
C ASN A 340 13.74 -7.80 -15.31
N GLY A 341 13.33 -8.66 -14.38
CA GLY A 341 12.54 -9.85 -14.65
C GLY A 341 11.04 -9.59 -14.53
N GLU A 342 10.26 -10.55 -15.00
CA GLU A 342 8.79 -10.57 -14.91
C GLU A 342 8.34 -11.85 -14.20
N VAL A 343 7.33 -11.75 -13.33
CA VAL A 343 6.73 -12.94 -12.71
C VAL A 343 5.89 -13.66 -13.76
N VAL A 344 6.18 -14.94 -14.02
CA VAL A 344 5.50 -15.73 -15.05
C VAL A 344 4.47 -16.70 -14.48
N SER A 345 4.59 -17.09 -13.21
CA SER A 345 3.57 -17.91 -12.55
C SER A 345 3.61 -17.79 -11.04
N MET A 346 2.44 -17.93 -10.42
CA MET A 346 2.23 -18.06 -8.99
C MET A 346 1.26 -19.24 -8.73
N ARG A 347 1.42 -19.92 -7.60
CA ARG A 347 0.43 -20.87 -7.09
C ARG A 347 0.53 -21.00 -5.58
N HIS A 348 -0.56 -21.40 -4.95
CA HIS A 348 -0.63 -21.59 -3.51
C HIS A 348 -1.33 -22.91 -3.17
N GLY A 349 -1.08 -23.40 -1.95
CA GLY A 349 -1.71 -24.61 -1.46
C GLY A 349 -1.47 -24.86 0.02
N TRP A 350 -2.07 -25.93 0.52
CA TRP A 350 -2.08 -26.32 1.93
C TRP A 350 -1.55 -27.73 2.10
N ASP A 351 -0.69 -27.93 3.09
CA ASP A 351 -0.23 -29.24 3.56
C ASP A 351 0.37 -30.14 2.47
N LEU A 352 1.12 -29.53 1.55
CA LEU A 352 1.78 -30.23 0.46
C LEU A 352 2.78 -31.26 0.99
N ALA A 353 2.83 -32.42 0.33
CA ALA A 353 3.85 -33.43 0.58
C ALA A 353 5.16 -33.07 -0.12
N ASP A 354 5.08 -32.51 -1.34
CA ASP A 354 6.22 -32.01 -2.11
C ASP A 354 5.85 -30.71 -2.87
N VAL A 355 6.55 -29.62 -2.55
CA VAL A 355 6.31 -28.31 -3.17
C VAL A 355 6.79 -28.24 -4.64
N ASP A 356 7.66 -29.16 -5.05
CA ASP A 356 8.15 -29.23 -6.41
C ASP A 356 7.33 -30.19 -7.29
N ASP A 357 6.49 -31.06 -6.70
CA ASP A 357 5.52 -31.85 -7.46
C ASP A 357 4.37 -30.97 -7.95
N ILE A 358 4.20 -30.88 -9.27
CA ILE A 358 3.12 -30.11 -9.90
C ILE A 358 1.75 -30.73 -9.73
N ASN A 359 1.68 -32.03 -9.45
CA ASN A 359 0.44 -32.77 -9.29
C ASN A 359 0.13 -33.08 -7.82
N ASP A 360 0.85 -32.47 -6.88
CA ASP A 360 0.54 -32.60 -5.45
C ASP A 360 -0.91 -32.15 -5.21
N PRO A 361 -1.76 -32.98 -4.58
CA PRO A 361 -3.16 -32.66 -4.35
C PRO A 361 -3.39 -31.50 -3.37
N GLY A 362 -2.35 -31.08 -2.63
CA GLY A 362 -2.37 -29.93 -1.75
C GLY A 362 -2.35 -28.58 -2.46
N TRP A 363 -2.04 -28.54 -3.77
CA TRP A 363 -2.17 -27.31 -4.57
C TRP A 363 -3.65 -26.92 -4.72
N SER A 364 -4.01 -25.71 -4.27
CA SER A 364 -5.37 -25.20 -4.37
C SER A 364 -5.70 -24.70 -5.79
N VAL A 365 -4.70 -24.20 -6.51
CA VAL A 365 -4.84 -23.68 -7.88
C VAL A 365 -3.67 -24.10 -8.77
N PRO A 366 -3.90 -24.31 -10.09
CA PRO A 366 -2.81 -24.47 -11.05
C PRO A 366 -1.89 -23.24 -11.09
N ALA A 367 -0.63 -23.44 -11.51
CA ALA A 367 0.31 -22.34 -11.71
C ALA A 367 -0.18 -21.37 -12.81
N GLY A 368 -0.20 -20.07 -12.49
CA GLY A 368 -0.65 -19.04 -13.42
C GLY A 368 -0.56 -17.62 -12.84
N LEU A 369 -1.13 -16.65 -13.55
CA LEU A 369 -1.20 -15.23 -13.14
C LEU A 369 -2.64 -14.69 -13.10
N THR A 370 -3.62 -15.60 -13.05
CA THR A 370 -5.04 -15.23 -12.96
C THR A 370 -5.35 -14.65 -11.58
N ASP A 371 -6.55 -14.08 -11.40
CA ASP A 371 -6.94 -13.49 -10.12
C ASP A 371 -6.91 -14.50 -8.96
N GLN A 372 -7.26 -15.77 -9.23
CA GLN A 372 -7.18 -16.87 -8.27
C GLN A 372 -5.75 -17.21 -7.81
N ASN A 373 -4.72 -16.72 -8.52
CA ASN A 373 -3.32 -16.89 -8.17
C ASN A 373 -2.78 -15.78 -7.27
N ARG A 374 -3.64 -14.83 -6.82
CA ARG A 374 -3.25 -13.66 -6.02
C ARG A 374 -3.81 -13.66 -4.59
N PHE A 375 -4.71 -14.59 -4.29
CA PHE A 375 -5.28 -14.80 -2.98
C PHE A 375 -5.65 -16.28 -2.78
N ALA A 376 -5.88 -16.66 -1.53
CA ALA A 376 -6.44 -17.96 -1.15
C ALA A 376 -7.88 -17.76 -0.67
N GLU A 377 -8.76 -18.71 -0.98
CA GLU A 377 -10.12 -18.72 -0.42
C GLU A 377 -10.06 -18.79 1.12
N GLU A 378 -11.04 -18.15 1.78
CA GLU A 378 -11.12 -18.19 3.23
C GLU A 378 -11.23 -19.63 3.73
N THR A 379 -10.35 -20.00 4.64
CA THR A 379 -10.34 -21.33 5.25
C THR A 379 -10.20 -21.23 6.77
N SER A 380 -10.60 -22.29 7.47
CA SER A 380 -10.40 -22.39 8.91
C SER A 380 -10.17 -23.84 9.31
N PHE A 381 -9.37 -24.05 10.36
CA PHE A 381 -8.97 -25.37 10.82
C PHE A 381 -9.33 -25.55 12.30
N MET A 382 -9.74 -26.75 12.69
CA MET A 382 -10.20 -27.01 14.07
C MET A 382 -9.13 -27.61 14.99
N ASN A 383 -8.08 -28.20 14.42
CA ASN A 383 -6.94 -28.79 15.13
C ASN A 383 -5.82 -29.10 14.15
N GLY A 384 -4.62 -29.37 14.67
CA GLY A 384 -3.48 -29.85 13.89
C GLY A 384 -2.47 -28.76 13.55
N GLU A 385 -1.44 -29.16 12.81
CA GLU A 385 -0.49 -28.23 12.20
C GLU A 385 -0.75 -28.19 10.71
N HIS A 386 -0.90 -26.97 10.19
CA HIS A 386 -1.12 -26.72 8.78
C HIS A 386 -0.02 -25.85 8.22
N THR A 387 0.31 -26.04 6.95
CA THR A 387 1.32 -25.23 6.27
C THR A 387 0.74 -24.65 4.99
N PHE A 388 0.66 -23.32 4.95
CA PHE A 388 0.40 -22.59 3.73
C PHE A 388 1.69 -22.44 2.92
N TRP A 389 1.60 -22.74 1.64
CA TRP A 389 2.70 -22.60 0.69
C TRP A 389 2.33 -21.63 -0.42
N LEU A 390 3.26 -20.74 -0.75
CA LEU A 390 3.20 -19.89 -1.94
C LEU A 390 4.46 -20.11 -2.76
N ARG A 391 4.29 -20.45 -4.04
CA ARG A 391 5.40 -20.62 -4.99
C ARG A 391 5.27 -19.61 -6.12
N VAL A 392 6.33 -18.85 -6.34
CA VAL A 392 6.42 -17.81 -7.37
C VAL A 392 7.61 -18.09 -8.28
N VAL A 393 7.41 -17.97 -9.59
CA VAL A 393 8.44 -18.18 -10.61
C VAL A 393 8.51 -16.97 -11.51
N ASP A 394 9.73 -16.51 -11.80
CA ASP A 394 9.99 -15.48 -12.83
C ASP A 394 10.45 -16.05 -14.17
N ASP A 395 10.55 -15.16 -15.15
CA ASP A 395 10.98 -15.43 -16.51
C ASP A 395 12.46 -15.80 -16.65
N SER A 396 13.29 -15.58 -15.60
CA SER A 396 14.67 -16.03 -15.50
C SER A 396 14.82 -17.45 -14.92
N GLY A 397 13.70 -18.05 -14.48
CA GLY A 397 13.67 -19.35 -13.80
C GLY A 397 13.93 -19.27 -12.30
N GLY A 398 14.03 -18.07 -11.73
CA GLY A 398 14.10 -17.85 -10.30
C GLY A 398 12.82 -18.31 -9.62
N VAL A 399 12.97 -19.09 -8.54
CA VAL A 399 11.85 -19.64 -7.77
C VAL A 399 11.94 -19.17 -6.33
N GLU A 400 10.92 -18.45 -5.88
CA GLU A 400 10.71 -18.13 -4.47
C GLU A 400 9.59 -19.00 -3.91
N VAL A 401 9.83 -19.59 -2.73
CA VAL A 401 8.87 -20.44 -2.02
C VAL A 401 8.73 -19.90 -0.61
N LEU A 402 7.55 -19.35 -0.31
CA LEU A 402 7.20 -18.92 1.03
C LEU A 402 6.43 -20.03 1.73
N ARG A 403 6.80 -20.26 2.99
CA ARG A 403 6.15 -21.21 3.89
C ARG A 403 5.62 -20.49 5.12
N TRP A 404 4.33 -20.66 5.40
CA TRP A 404 3.71 -20.17 6.61
C TRP A 404 3.13 -21.35 7.40
N SER A 405 3.78 -21.68 8.51
CA SER A 405 3.36 -22.76 9.42
C SER A 405 2.36 -22.23 10.43
N ILE A 406 1.27 -22.96 10.63
CA ILE A 406 0.15 -22.55 11.46
C ILE A 406 -0.18 -23.69 12.40
N SER A 407 0.03 -23.48 13.70
CA SER A 407 -0.36 -24.45 14.73
C SER A 407 -1.74 -24.07 15.27
N ILE A 408 -2.71 -24.98 15.18
CA ILE A 408 -4.07 -24.73 15.63
C ILE A 408 -4.22 -25.18 17.08
N ILE A 409 -4.56 -24.23 17.95
CA ILE A 409 -4.84 -24.48 19.36
C ILE A 409 -6.32 -24.88 19.49
N PRO A 410 -6.63 -26.15 19.78
CA PRO A 410 -8.01 -26.61 19.92
C PRO A 410 -8.62 -26.13 21.25
N PHE A 411 -9.95 -25.99 21.27
CA PHE A 411 -10.67 -25.76 22.51
C PHE A 411 -10.66 -27.00 23.40
N VAL A 412 -10.43 -26.79 24.70
CA VAL A 412 -10.62 -27.84 25.69
C VAL A 412 -12.13 -28.01 25.92
N SER A 413 -12.59 -29.26 25.92
CA SER A 413 -14.00 -29.54 26.18
C SER A 413 -14.44 -29.01 27.55
N ARG A 414 -15.66 -28.49 27.65
CA ARG A 414 -16.17 -27.76 28.82
C ARG A 414 -16.05 -28.56 30.12
N GLU A 415 -16.21 -29.88 30.05
CA GLU A 415 -16.08 -30.78 31.20
C GLU A 415 -14.64 -30.94 31.71
N ASN A 416 -13.65 -30.67 30.87
CA ASN A 416 -12.22 -30.74 31.20
C ASN A 416 -11.62 -29.35 31.48
N GLN A 417 -12.40 -28.27 31.32
CA GLN A 417 -11.97 -26.93 31.67
C GLN A 417 -12.00 -26.71 33.19
N LEU A 418 -10.98 -26.00 33.69
CA LEU A 418 -10.92 -25.43 35.02
C LEU A 418 -11.92 -24.27 35.16
N ASN A 419 -12.33 -23.95 36.38
CA ASN A 419 -13.43 -23.01 36.61
C ASN A 419 -13.07 -21.57 36.25
N MET A 420 -11.89 -21.08 36.63
CA MET A 420 -11.50 -19.70 36.36
C MET A 420 -10.00 -19.51 36.40
N VAL A 421 -9.50 -18.58 35.58
CA VAL A 421 -8.16 -17.99 35.71
C VAL A 421 -8.29 -16.51 36.09
N LEU A 422 -7.46 -16.05 37.01
CA LEU A 422 -7.24 -14.64 37.32
C LEU A 422 -5.99 -14.18 36.59
N LEU A 423 -6.16 -13.32 35.59
CA LEU A 423 -5.08 -12.73 34.82
C LEU A 423 -4.86 -11.32 35.33
N ASP A 424 -4.08 -11.16 36.38
CA ASP A 424 -3.72 -9.85 36.91
C ASP A 424 -2.79 -9.17 35.91
N GLN A 425 -3.30 -8.18 35.20
CA GLN A 425 -2.56 -7.40 34.24
C GLN A 425 -2.21 -6.02 34.80
N VAL A 426 -2.54 -5.71 36.06
CA VAL A 426 -2.24 -4.38 36.60
C VAL A 426 -0.75 -4.32 36.97
N GLN A 427 -0.08 -3.23 36.56
CA GLN A 427 1.32 -3.02 36.91
C GLN A 427 1.43 -2.64 38.40
N ASP A 428 2.06 -3.51 39.18
CA ASP A 428 2.15 -3.40 40.64
C ASP A 428 3.43 -2.71 41.17
N ASP A 429 4.27 -2.21 40.26
CA ASP A 429 5.40 -1.34 40.61
C ASP A 429 4.89 -0.09 41.33
N SER A 430 5.55 0.33 42.42
CA SER A 430 5.18 1.49 43.26
C SER A 430 5.05 2.81 42.48
N THR A 431 3.97 2.97 41.72
CA THR A 431 3.76 4.13 40.85
C THR A 431 3.51 5.40 41.67
N GLY A 432 3.24 5.23 42.98
CA GLY A 432 2.93 6.30 43.91
C GLY A 432 1.60 6.98 43.58
N ARG A 433 0.71 6.28 42.84
CA ARG A 433 -0.50 6.88 42.28
C ARG A 433 -1.71 6.74 43.19
N TRP A 434 -1.71 5.73 44.04
CA TRP A 434 -2.71 5.63 45.11
C TRP A 434 -2.14 6.38 46.32
N PRO A 435 -2.73 7.53 46.70
CA PRO A 435 -2.13 8.40 47.68
C PRO A 435 -1.98 7.67 49.01
N GLN A 436 -0.73 7.52 49.47
CA GLN A 436 -0.42 7.11 50.83
C GLN A 436 -1.21 7.99 51.79
N TYR A 437 -1.98 7.39 52.70
CA TYR A 437 -2.39 8.10 53.92
C TYR A 437 -1.11 8.61 54.61
N GLU A 438 -1.10 9.79 55.24
CA GLU A 438 0.13 10.36 55.82
C GLU A 438 0.86 9.33 56.71
N GLY A 439 1.99 8.81 56.23
CA GLY A 439 2.80 7.79 56.91
C GLY A 439 2.42 6.31 56.65
N GLY A 440 1.44 6.03 55.79
CA GLY A 440 1.02 4.68 55.40
C GLY A 440 1.70 4.14 54.13
N PRO A 441 1.63 2.82 53.88
CA PRO A 441 2.16 2.19 52.67
C PRO A 441 1.39 2.63 51.42
N ALA A 442 2.03 2.53 50.25
CA ALA A 442 1.37 2.82 48.99
C ALA A 442 0.40 1.68 48.68
N MET A 443 -0.89 1.99 48.56
CA MET A 443 -1.92 0.97 48.43
C MET A 443 -2.05 0.42 46.99
N ASP A 444 -1.25 0.93 46.06
CA ASP A 444 -1.06 0.36 44.71
C ASP A 444 0.00 -0.74 44.67
N GLN A 445 0.58 -1.13 45.81
CA GLN A 445 1.53 -2.22 45.88
C GLN A 445 0.85 -3.58 45.71
N GLU A 446 1.58 -4.49 45.04
CA GLU A 446 1.23 -5.88 44.81
C GLU A 446 0.66 -6.58 46.07
N GLU A 447 1.28 -6.38 47.24
CA GLU A 447 0.87 -7.01 48.50
C GLU A 447 -0.59 -6.73 48.86
N TYR A 448 -1.10 -5.52 48.56
CA TYR A 448 -2.46 -5.13 48.87
C TYR A 448 -3.46 -5.54 47.79
N ARG A 449 -3.06 -5.44 46.51
CA ARG A 449 -3.88 -5.87 45.36
C ARG A 449 -4.07 -7.38 45.33
N ASN A 450 -2.99 -8.13 45.45
CA ASN A 450 -3.05 -9.59 45.55
C ASN A 450 -3.86 -10.03 46.76
N ALA A 451 -3.70 -9.37 47.92
CA ALA A 451 -4.51 -9.68 49.10
C ALA A 451 -6.00 -9.41 48.90
N TYR A 452 -6.38 -8.42 48.09
CA TYR A 452 -7.79 -8.17 47.77
C TYR A 452 -8.42 -9.36 47.05
N TRP A 453 -7.74 -9.94 46.06
CA TRP A 453 -8.25 -11.04 45.23
C TRP A 453 -8.27 -12.41 45.92
N ARG A 454 -7.63 -12.55 47.08
CA ARG A 454 -7.56 -13.82 47.83
C ARG A 454 -8.92 -14.39 48.26
N PHE A 455 -10.01 -13.62 48.22
CA PHE A 455 -11.36 -14.14 48.47
C PHE A 455 -11.83 -15.17 47.42
N LEU A 456 -11.17 -15.20 46.26
CA LEU A 456 -11.43 -16.19 45.21
C LEU A 456 -10.92 -17.58 45.60
N ASP A 457 -9.98 -17.66 46.55
CA ASP A 457 -9.34 -18.88 47.04
C ASP A 457 -9.86 -19.26 48.44
N GLY A 458 -10.11 -20.56 48.66
CA GLY A 458 -10.58 -21.10 49.94
C GLY A 458 -12.10 -20.98 50.18
N VAL A 459 -12.50 -20.97 51.45
CA VAL A 459 -13.91 -21.09 51.87
C VAL A 459 -14.72 -19.89 51.39
N GLY A 460 -15.75 -20.15 50.57
CA GLY A 460 -16.59 -19.12 49.96
C GLY A 460 -16.03 -18.53 48.66
N GLY A 461 -14.83 -18.94 48.24
CA GLY A 461 -14.27 -18.65 46.94
C GLY A 461 -14.75 -19.63 45.86
N ILE A 462 -14.13 -19.56 44.68
CA ILE A 462 -14.49 -20.43 43.55
C ILE A 462 -13.92 -21.83 43.79
N SER A 463 -14.74 -22.85 43.63
CA SER A 463 -14.33 -24.23 43.86
C SER A 463 -13.22 -24.64 42.91
N GLU A 464 -12.25 -25.38 43.44
CA GLU A 464 -11.04 -25.84 42.74
C GLU A 464 -10.11 -24.73 42.22
N PHE A 465 -10.41 -23.45 42.47
CA PHE A 465 -9.47 -22.36 42.21
C PHE A 465 -8.29 -22.48 43.17
N SER A 466 -7.07 -22.41 42.63
CA SER A 466 -5.84 -22.41 43.41
C SER A 466 -5.03 -21.18 43.05
N TRP A 467 -4.69 -20.37 44.05
CA TRP A 467 -3.93 -19.15 43.82
C TRP A 467 -2.61 -19.38 43.09
N GLU A 468 -1.88 -20.45 43.44
CA GLU A 468 -0.57 -20.74 42.86
C GLU A 468 -0.64 -21.26 41.42
N ARG A 469 -1.80 -21.76 40.97
CA ARG A 469 -1.99 -22.35 39.63
C ARG A 469 -2.76 -21.43 38.70
N ASP A 470 -3.82 -20.82 39.21
CA ASP A 470 -4.84 -20.14 38.42
C ASP A 470 -4.74 -18.62 38.48
N ARG A 471 -3.73 -18.08 39.19
CA ARG A 471 -3.35 -16.68 39.10
C ARG A 471 -2.14 -16.53 38.19
N VAL A 472 -2.29 -15.72 37.15
CA VAL A 472 -1.19 -15.25 36.31
C VAL A 472 -1.04 -13.76 36.54
N ASP A 473 0.18 -13.34 36.81
CA ASP A 473 0.52 -11.94 37.04
C ASP A 473 1.22 -11.35 35.84
N GLN A 474 1.20 -10.04 35.73
CA GLN A 474 1.72 -9.28 34.61
C GLN A 474 3.19 -9.63 34.35
N ASP A 475 4.00 -9.79 35.39
CA ASP A 475 5.42 -10.12 35.27
C ASP A 475 5.67 -11.56 34.77
N GLU A 476 4.69 -12.44 34.98
CA GLU A 476 4.68 -13.82 34.50
C GLU A 476 3.90 -13.96 33.17
N ALA A 477 3.17 -12.93 32.76
CA ALA A 477 2.18 -13.01 31.68
C ALA A 477 2.80 -13.28 30.30
N ASN A 478 4.09 -12.98 30.11
CA ASN A 478 4.85 -13.40 28.92
C ASN A 478 5.00 -14.93 28.79
N GLN A 479 4.62 -15.70 29.82
CA GLN A 479 4.61 -17.16 29.83
C GLN A 479 3.19 -17.73 29.67
N PHE A 480 2.16 -16.89 29.65
CA PHE A 480 0.77 -17.32 29.50
C PHE A 480 0.33 -17.18 28.05
N ALA A 481 0.04 -18.31 27.41
CA ALA A 481 -0.38 -18.35 26.02
C ALA A 481 -1.87 -18.69 25.90
N TYR A 482 -2.41 -18.57 24.69
CA TYR A 482 -3.79 -18.93 24.43
C TYR A 482 -4.15 -20.38 24.79
N GLU A 483 -3.21 -21.29 24.60
CA GLU A 483 -3.36 -22.70 24.96
C GLU A 483 -3.59 -22.93 26.45
N ASP A 484 -3.22 -21.96 27.29
CA ASP A 484 -3.54 -21.95 28.72
C ASP A 484 -4.93 -21.35 28.94
N LEU A 485 -5.25 -20.24 28.27
CA LEU A 485 -6.54 -19.56 28.38
C LEU A 485 -7.73 -20.48 28.07
N VAL A 486 -7.65 -21.25 26.99
CA VAL A 486 -8.76 -22.15 26.57
C VAL A 486 -9.05 -23.28 27.56
N ARG A 487 -8.18 -23.49 28.56
CA ARG A 487 -8.40 -24.45 29.64
C ARG A 487 -9.38 -23.95 30.70
N TYR A 488 -9.78 -22.68 30.65
CA TYR A 488 -10.60 -22.06 31.68
C TYR A 488 -11.98 -21.66 31.18
N LYS A 489 -12.99 -21.92 32.00
CA LYS A 489 -14.38 -21.56 31.72
C LYS A 489 -14.63 -20.05 31.76
N VAL A 490 -13.89 -19.36 32.62
CA VAL A 490 -13.97 -17.91 32.83
C VAL A 490 -12.56 -17.33 32.95
N ALA A 491 -12.32 -16.19 32.31
CA ALA A 491 -11.12 -15.40 32.50
C ALA A 491 -11.49 -14.08 33.18
N LEU A 492 -11.05 -13.90 34.44
CA LEU A 492 -11.16 -12.63 35.16
C LEU A 492 -9.87 -11.85 34.94
N ILE A 493 -9.98 -10.67 34.33
CA ILE A 493 -8.82 -9.88 33.91
C ILE A 493 -8.92 -8.48 34.53
N PRO A 494 -8.33 -8.26 35.71
CA PRO A 494 -8.02 -6.92 36.20
C PRO A 494 -6.94 -6.30 35.31
N ALA A 495 -7.25 -5.19 34.65
CA ALA A 495 -6.39 -4.59 33.65
C ALA A 495 -6.33 -3.07 33.75
N ARG A 496 -5.23 -2.51 33.24
CA ARG A 496 -5.04 -1.06 33.13
C ARG A 496 -4.07 -0.73 32.00
N ALA A 497 -4.50 0.01 30.97
CA ALA A 497 -3.68 0.36 29.79
C ALA A 497 -2.17 0.52 30.06
N HIS A 498 -1.41 -0.49 29.65
CA HIS A 498 0.04 -0.49 29.67
C HIS A 498 0.58 -1.35 28.52
N LEU A 499 1.66 -0.90 27.88
CA LEU A 499 2.23 -1.58 26.70
C LEU A 499 2.81 -2.97 27.00
N ASN A 500 3.13 -3.27 28.25
CA ASN A 500 3.77 -4.53 28.64
C ASN A 500 2.77 -5.60 29.11
N GLN A 501 1.47 -5.37 28.97
CA GLN A 501 0.44 -6.35 29.33
C GLN A 501 0.36 -7.43 28.24
N ALA A 502 0.64 -8.68 28.61
CA ALA A 502 0.75 -9.78 27.65
C ALA A 502 -0.55 -9.99 26.86
N ILE A 503 -1.70 -9.86 27.53
CA ILE A 503 -3.01 -10.05 26.90
C ILE A 503 -3.32 -8.92 25.90
N PHE A 504 -2.63 -7.79 25.94
CA PHE A 504 -2.90 -6.69 25.00
C PHE A 504 -1.82 -6.54 23.94
N ALA A 505 -0.58 -7.00 24.19
CA ALA A 505 0.49 -7.00 23.19
C ALA A 505 0.09 -7.75 21.90
N ASP A 506 -0.72 -8.80 22.03
CA ASP A 506 -1.21 -9.60 20.91
C ASP A 506 -2.51 -9.09 20.26
N PHE A 507 -3.13 -8.06 20.85
CA PHE A 507 -4.44 -7.52 20.43
C PHE A 507 -4.43 -6.06 20.01
N ILE A 508 -3.42 -5.30 20.45
CA ILE A 508 -3.26 -3.91 20.02
C ILE A 508 -3.06 -3.93 18.50
N PRO A 509 -3.87 -3.20 17.72
CA PRO A 509 -3.64 -3.09 16.29
C PRO A 509 -2.25 -2.51 16.04
N GLN A 510 -1.53 -3.08 15.06
CA GLN A 510 -0.17 -2.65 14.73
C GLN A 510 -0.12 -2.14 13.30
N ASN A 511 0.17 -0.85 13.11
CA ASN A 511 0.40 -0.25 11.78
C ASN A 511 -0.74 -0.54 10.77
N GLY A 512 -2.01 -0.38 11.16
CA GLY A 512 -3.14 -0.67 10.28
C GLY A 512 -3.47 -2.15 10.10
N VAL A 513 -2.83 -3.04 10.86
CA VAL A 513 -3.20 -4.46 10.98
C VAL A 513 -4.12 -4.61 12.18
N ASP A 514 -5.35 -5.00 11.93
CA ASP A 514 -6.33 -5.34 12.95
C ASP A 514 -5.99 -6.74 13.45
N ARG A 515 -5.06 -6.81 14.42
CA ARG A 515 -4.67 -8.09 15.03
C ARG A 515 -5.89 -8.70 15.70
N PHE A 516 -6.41 -9.76 15.10
CA PHE A 516 -7.46 -10.59 15.69
C PHE A 516 -6.81 -11.85 16.20
N VAL A 517 -6.71 -11.94 17.52
CA VAL A 517 -6.02 -13.03 18.18
C VAL A 517 -6.87 -13.46 19.38
N TRP A 518 -6.88 -14.74 19.70
CA TRP A 518 -7.34 -15.42 20.94
C TRP A 518 -8.62 -15.01 21.72
N LEU A 519 -8.87 -13.74 22.11
CA LEU A 519 -9.99 -13.40 23.01
C LEU A 519 -11.33 -13.53 22.30
N THR A 520 -11.44 -13.07 21.04
CA THR A 520 -12.70 -13.24 20.31
C THR A 520 -13.07 -14.72 20.19
N PRO A 521 -12.17 -15.62 19.73
CA PRO A 521 -12.51 -17.03 19.65
C PRO A 521 -12.67 -17.68 21.04
N TYR A 522 -11.98 -17.17 22.08
CA TYR A 522 -12.25 -17.57 23.46
C TYR A 522 -13.69 -17.24 23.88
N GLN A 523 -14.13 -16.00 23.68
CA GLN A 523 -15.48 -15.57 24.03
C GLN A 523 -16.54 -16.31 23.23
N GLU A 524 -16.31 -16.54 21.95
CA GLU A 524 -17.26 -17.25 21.11
C GLU A 524 -17.32 -18.75 21.42
N ARG A 525 -16.22 -19.40 21.81
CA ARG A 525 -16.14 -20.88 21.79
C ARG A 525 -15.52 -21.55 23.01
N ALA A 526 -14.78 -20.82 23.84
CA ALA A 526 -14.10 -21.39 25.01
C ALA A 526 -14.81 -21.09 26.33
N GLY A 527 -15.14 -19.82 26.58
CA GLY A 527 -15.57 -19.37 27.89
C GLY A 527 -16.07 -17.93 27.93
N ASN A 528 -16.23 -17.42 29.15
CA ASN A 528 -16.72 -16.07 29.40
C ASN A 528 -15.58 -15.16 29.85
N LEU A 529 -15.57 -13.95 29.35
CA LEU A 529 -14.65 -12.92 29.78
C LEU A 529 -15.28 -12.05 30.88
N PHE A 530 -14.50 -11.78 31.92
CA PHE A 530 -14.79 -10.75 32.92
C PHE A 530 -13.63 -9.77 32.98
N LEU A 531 -13.69 -8.71 32.16
CA LEU A 531 -12.66 -7.67 32.09
C LEU A 531 -13.01 -6.53 33.05
N VAL A 532 -12.09 -6.17 33.94
CA VAL A 532 -12.31 -5.09 34.92
C VAL A 532 -11.11 -4.18 35.01
N GLY A 533 -11.33 -2.89 35.26
CA GLY A 533 -10.26 -1.94 35.58
C GLY A 533 -10.37 -0.63 34.83
N GLU A 534 -9.67 0.38 35.35
CA GLU A 534 -9.55 1.68 34.68
C GLU A 534 -8.68 1.54 33.42
N GLN A 535 -9.08 2.16 32.31
CA GLN A 535 -8.35 2.08 31.04
C GLN A 535 -8.19 0.65 30.49
N SER A 536 -9.10 -0.29 30.83
CA SER A 536 -8.99 -1.68 30.41
C SER A 536 -9.42 -1.89 28.95
N MET A 537 -10.39 -1.10 28.46
CA MET A 537 -10.81 -1.11 27.05
C MET A 537 -9.88 -0.27 26.18
N GLU A 538 -9.30 0.80 26.74
CA GLU A 538 -8.24 1.60 26.09
C GLU A 538 -7.05 0.75 25.68
N SER A 539 -6.73 -0.30 26.45
CA SER A 539 -5.62 -1.22 26.16
C SER A 539 -5.70 -1.86 24.77
N PHE A 540 -6.89 -1.93 24.16
CA PHE A 540 -7.10 -2.51 22.83
C PHE A 540 -7.01 -1.48 21.70
N LEU A 541 -6.72 -0.22 22.02
CA LEU A 541 -6.63 0.87 21.05
C LEU A 541 -5.17 1.14 20.68
N GLU A 542 -4.95 1.60 19.45
CA GLU A 542 -3.64 2.04 18.98
C GLU A 542 -3.13 3.25 19.80
N GLN A 543 -1.81 3.45 19.86
CA GLN A 543 -1.27 4.65 20.48
C GLN A 543 -1.40 5.88 19.57
N ASN A 544 -2.51 6.60 19.70
CA ASN A 544 -2.81 7.80 18.91
C ASN A 544 -3.20 9.02 19.76
N LEU A 545 -3.20 10.19 19.13
CA LEU A 545 -3.72 11.45 19.69
C LEU A 545 -5.25 11.49 19.56
N TYR A 546 -5.96 10.74 20.40
CA TYR A 546 -7.42 10.69 20.29
C TYR A 546 -8.13 11.95 20.78
N MET A 547 -9.19 12.28 20.07
CA MET A 547 -10.28 13.13 20.55
C MET A 547 -11.45 12.25 21.03
N VAL A 548 -12.14 12.69 22.08
CA VAL A 548 -13.18 11.90 22.77
C VAL A 548 -14.58 12.52 22.64
N PRO A 549 -15.63 11.68 22.60
CA PRO A 549 -15.60 10.21 22.64
C PRO A 549 -15.02 9.62 21.35
N ILE A 550 -14.44 8.43 21.45
CA ILE A 550 -14.07 7.64 20.27
C ILE A 550 -15.33 6.91 19.82
N ILE A 551 -15.72 7.12 18.57
CA ILE A 551 -16.86 6.44 17.94
C ILE A 551 -16.29 5.45 16.92
N PHE A 552 -16.56 4.15 17.11
CA PHE A 552 -15.89 3.09 16.36
C PHE A 552 -16.40 2.98 14.92
N ASP A 553 -17.70 3.16 14.69
CA ASP A 553 -18.31 3.17 13.35
C ASP A 553 -18.24 4.55 12.67
N CYS A 554 -17.27 5.39 13.08
CA CYS A 554 -16.98 6.65 12.42
C CYS A 554 -16.02 6.43 11.23
N PRO A 555 -16.46 6.67 9.97
CA PRO A 555 -15.60 6.51 8.80
C PRO A 555 -14.51 7.58 8.70
N VAL A 556 -14.57 8.63 9.54
CA VAL A 556 -13.57 9.70 9.55
C VAL A 556 -12.44 9.35 10.51
N ALA A 557 -11.25 9.07 9.97
CA ALA A 557 -10.08 8.74 10.80
C ALA A 557 -9.53 9.94 11.59
N GLY A 558 -9.46 11.10 10.94
CA GLY A 558 -8.69 12.24 11.43
C GLY A 558 -9.43 13.57 11.44
N TYR A 559 -9.10 14.41 12.42
CA TYR A 559 -9.55 15.80 12.52
C TYR A 559 -8.34 16.71 12.65
N VAL A 560 -8.19 17.68 11.74
CA VAL A 560 -7.05 18.60 11.74
C VAL A 560 -7.42 19.87 12.50
N GLN A 561 -6.68 20.17 13.55
CA GLN A 561 -6.80 21.40 14.32
C GLN A 561 -5.43 22.01 14.59
N ASP A 562 -5.25 23.27 14.22
CA ASP A 562 -3.99 24.02 14.37
C ASP A 562 -2.76 23.30 13.77
N GLY A 563 -2.96 22.56 12.67
CA GLY A 563 -1.91 21.81 11.99
C GLY A 563 -1.55 20.46 12.64
N VAL A 564 -2.25 20.06 13.69
CA VAL A 564 -2.13 18.73 14.32
C VAL A 564 -3.32 17.86 13.90
N THR A 565 -3.06 16.64 13.46
CA THR A 565 -4.09 15.65 13.15
C THR A 565 -4.40 14.83 14.40
N TYR A 566 -5.64 14.89 14.85
CA TYR A 566 -6.18 14.10 15.96
C TYR A 566 -7.00 12.94 15.42
N THR A 567 -6.97 11.80 16.13
CA THR A 567 -7.77 10.62 15.78
C THR A 567 -9.16 10.73 16.38
N ILE A 568 -10.19 10.71 15.54
CA ILE A 568 -11.62 10.79 15.96
C ILE A 568 -12.41 9.51 15.62
N GLY A 569 -11.79 8.61 14.86
CA GLY A 569 -12.32 7.33 14.42
C GLY A 569 -11.18 6.52 13.80
N PHE A 570 -11.49 5.35 13.23
CA PHE A 570 -10.46 4.44 12.70
C PHE A 570 -10.34 4.46 11.17
N GLY A 571 -11.21 5.20 10.48
CA GLY A 571 -11.19 5.30 9.03
C GLY A 571 -11.72 4.05 8.33
N THR A 572 -11.36 3.92 7.06
CA THR A 572 -11.64 2.77 6.22
C THR A 572 -10.39 1.92 5.99
N LYS A 573 -10.60 0.67 5.59
CA LYS A 573 -9.57 -0.27 5.15
C LYS A 573 -10.01 -0.88 3.82
N GLU A 574 -9.08 -0.92 2.87
CA GLU A 574 -9.28 -1.62 1.60
C GLU A 574 -8.93 -3.12 1.78
N LEU A 575 -9.84 -3.99 1.37
CA LEU A 575 -9.65 -5.45 1.32
C LEU A 575 -8.87 -5.86 0.07
N ALA A 576 -8.41 -7.11 0.01
CA ALA A 576 -7.62 -7.63 -1.11
C ALA A 576 -8.36 -7.60 -2.46
N ASP A 577 -9.69 -7.55 -2.45
CA ASP A 577 -10.55 -7.43 -3.63
C ASP A 577 -10.83 -5.97 -4.04
N GLY A 578 -10.25 -4.99 -3.33
CA GLY A 578 -10.46 -3.56 -3.55
C GLY A 578 -11.67 -2.96 -2.83
N THR A 579 -12.42 -3.75 -2.04
CA THR A 579 -13.57 -3.25 -1.28
C THR A 579 -13.11 -2.41 -0.09
N GLU A 580 -13.63 -1.19 0.06
CA GLU A 580 -13.43 -0.38 1.27
C GLU A 580 -14.49 -0.69 2.34
N ILE A 581 -14.04 -0.97 3.56
CA ILE A 581 -14.90 -1.18 4.73
C ILE A 581 -14.47 -0.29 5.89
N ASP A 582 -15.39 0.04 6.79
CA ASP A 582 -15.04 0.75 8.03
C ASP A 582 -14.14 -0.13 8.89
N ARG A 583 -13.03 0.44 9.35
CA ARG A 583 -12.01 -0.30 10.10
C ARG A 583 -12.44 -0.52 11.55
N GLY A 584 -13.02 0.50 12.18
CA GLY A 584 -13.36 0.46 13.61
C GLY A 584 -14.32 -0.67 14.01
N PRO A 585 -15.32 -1.04 13.17
CA PRO A 585 -16.15 -2.21 13.40
C PRO A 585 -15.43 -3.56 13.46
N LEU A 586 -14.20 -3.64 12.95
CA LEU A 586 -13.36 -4.85 13.02
C LEU A 586 -12.54 -4.92 14.31
N LEU A 587 -12.50 -3.84 15.10
CA LEU A 587 -11.67 -3.75 16.30
C LEU A 587 -12.39 -4.32 17.52
N TYR A 588 -11.61 -4.91 18.43
CA TYR A 588 -12.09 -5.75 19.52
C TYR A 588 -13.15 -5.11 20.44
N PRO A 589 -13.11 -3.84 20.86
CA PRO A 589 -14.22 -3.39 21.70
C PRO A 589 -15.56 -3.34 20.93
N TYR A 590 -15.53 -3.01 19.63
CA TYR A 590 -16.76 -2.98 18.83
C TYR A 590 -17.22 -4.37 18.40
N ALA A 591 -16.31 -5.17 17.84
CA ALA A 591 -16.62 -6.46 17.25
C ALA A 591 -17.12 -7.48 18.29
N THR A 592 -16.62 -7.44 19.53
CA THR A 592 -16.91 -8.47 20.55
C THR A 592 -17.41 -7.94 21.88
N ALA A 593 -16.99 -6.76 22.33
CA ALA A 593 -17.56 -6.18 23.56
C ALA A 593 -18.90 -5.46 23.31
N GLY A 594 -19.27 -5.24 22.03
CA GLY A 594 -20.56 -4.66 21.65
C GLY A 594 -20.69 -3.17 21.94
N ILE A 595 -19.59 -2.46 22.23
CA ILE A 595 -19.61 -1.01 22.46
C ILE A 595 -19.56 -0.24 21.14
N SER A 596 -20.29 0.86 21.06
CA SER A 596 -20.32 1.77 19.91
C SER A 596 -19.42 3.00 20.11
N SER A 597 -19.19 3.38 21.38
CA SER A 597 -18.23 4.41 21.76
C SER A 597 -17.50 4.10 23.06
N LEU A 598 -16.32 4.70 23.20
CA LEU A 598 -15.51 4.72 24.42
C LEU A 598 -15.12 6.16 24.77
N ASP A 599 -15.30 6.54 26.04
CA ASP A 599 -14.82 7.79 26.61
C ASP A 599 -14.40 7.56 28.08
N TRP A 600 -13.81 8.56 28.70
CA TRP A 600 -13.28 8.50 30.06
C TRP A 600 -13.81 9.66 30.89
N SER A 601 -13.86 9.44 32.19
CA SER A 601 -14.15 10.50 33.16
C SER A 601 -13.16 11.66 33.04
N VAL A 602 -11.85 11.40 33.15
CA VAL A 602 -10.78 12.41 33.08
C VAL A 602 -9.54 11.93 32.31
N PRO A 603 -9.62 11.79 30.98
CA PRO A 603 -8.47 11.33 30.22
C PRO A 603 -7.37 12.41 30.19
N ARG A 604 -6.17 12.07 30.68
CA ARG A 604 -5.01 12.99 30.72
C ARG A 604 -4.29 13.12 29.38
N THR A 605 -4.46 12.12 28.51
CA THR A 605 -3.75 11.97 27.24
C THR A 605 -4.64 12.22 26.04
N LYS A 606 -5.91 12.63 26.24
CA LYS A 606 -6.89 12.82 25.17
C LYS A 606 -7.41 14.26 25.10
N TRP A 607 -7.99 14.61 23.96
CA TRP A 607 -8.55 15.93 23.68
C TRP A 607 -10.06 15.85 23.55
N ILE A 608 -10.75 16.96 23.78
CA ILE A 608 -12.18 17.04 23.50
C ILE A 608 -12.37 17.39 22.03
N TYR A 609 -13.28 16.68 21.36
CA TYR A 609 -13.64 17.00 19.98
C TYR A 609 -14.01 18.49 19.82
N GLY A 610 -13.46 19.13 18.77
CA GLY A 610 -13.74 20.52 18.45
C GLY A 610 -13.14 21.56 19.40
N ARG A 611 -12.34 21.16 20.40
CA ARG A 611 -11.74 22.06 21.40
C ARG A 611 -10.22 21.94 21.44
N ARG A 612 -9.56 23.06 21.76
CA ARG A 612 -8.09 23.15 21.87
C ARG A 612 -7.52 22.55 23.17
N ALA A 613 -8.34 22.53 24.21
CA ALA A 613 -7.92 22.10 25.54
C ALA A 613 -7.94 20.57 25.69
N ARG A 614 -7.10 20.05 26.59
CA ARG A 614 -7.12 18.62 26.92
C ARG A 614 -8.38 18.29 27.71
N ALA A 615 -8.80 17.04 27.61
CA ALA A 615 -9.99 16.58 28.31
C ALA A 615 -9.89 16.74 29.83
N ASN A 616 -8.71 16.60 30.42
CA ASN A 616 -8.51 16.81 31.86
C ASN A 616 -8.51 18.28 32.31
N GLU A 617 -8.43 19.23 31.38
CA GLU A 617 -8.59 20.67 31.65
C GLU A 617 -10.07 21.07 31.60
N GLU A 618 -10.82 20.40 30.72
CA GLU A 618 -12.24 20.63 30.44
C GLU A 618 -13.19 19.83 31.34
N ARG A 619 -12.71 18.71 31.85
CA ARG A 619 -13.39 17.79 32.77
C ARG A 619 -12.42 17.45 33.90
N ARG A 620 -12.44 18.25 34.97
CA ARG A 620 -11.50 18.14 36.09
C ARG A 620 -11.97 17.11 37.12
N LEU A 621 -11.01 16.34 37.61
CA LEU A 621 -11.16 15.28 38.63
C LEU A 621 -12.01 15.68 39.83
N SER A 622 -11.89 16.93 40.27
CA SER A 622 -12.65 17.47 41.38
C SER A 622 -14.16 17.26 41.28
N CYS A 623 -14.70 17.16 40.05
CA CYS A 623 -16.14 17.14 39.82
C CYS A 623 -16.59 15.86 39.10
N VAL A 624 -15.85 15.39 38.09
CA VAL A 624 -16.32 14.30 37.20
C VAL A 624 -15.83 12.90 37.57
N GLY A 625 -14.89 12.75 38.52
CA GLY A 625 -14.40 11.44 38.96
C GLY A 625 -15.48 10.64 39.67
N ILE A 626 -15.52 9.32 39.49
CA ILE A 626 -16.60 8.47 40.02
C ILE A 626 -16.43 8.26 41.52
N LYS A 627 -17.46 8.59 42.28
CA LYS A 627 -17.49 8.44 43.74
C LYS A 627 -18.38 7.28 44.21
N GLN A 628 -19.41 6.95 43.43
CA GLN A 628 -20.27 5.79 43.70
C GLN A 628 -20.56 5.03 42.41
N LEU A 629 -20.74 3.73 42.55
CA LEU A 629 -21.39 2.89 41.55
C LEU A 629 -22.83 2.69 41.99
N LYS A 630 -23.77 2.88 41.08
CA LYS A 630 -25.19 2.60 41.30
C LYS A 630 -25.59 1.42 40.43
N LEU A 631 -26.11 0.37 41.05
CA LEU A 631 -26.67 -0.78 40.36
C LEU A 631 -27.89 -0.30 39.55
N ALA A 632 -27.90 -0.61 38.26
CA ALA A 632 -28.99 -0.18 37.39
C ALA A 632 -30.31 -0.87 37.81
N GLU A 633 -31.40 -0.10 37.86
CA GLU A 633 -32.67 -0.59 38.41
C GLU A 633 -33.29 -1.69 37.52
N ASP A 634 -33.18 -1.52 36.21
CA ASP A 634 -33.60 -2.48 35.19
C ASP A 634 -32.77 -3.77 35.26
N PHE A 635 -31.45 -3.66 35.39
CA PHE A 635 -30.55 -4.80 35.59
C PHE A 635 -30.92 -5.61 36.84
N ARG A 636 -31.08 -4.91 37.97
CA ARG A 636 -31.47 -5.53 39.25
C ARG A 636 -32.80 -6.26 39.12
N ALA A 637 -33.78 -5.64 38.45
CA ALA A 637 -35.09 -6.24 38.23
C ALA A 637 -35.02 -7.46 37.29
N HIS A 638 -34.26 -7.36 36.21
CA HIS A 638 -34.09 -8.43 35.21
C HIS A 638 -33.42 -9.67 35.81
N HIS A 639 -32.37 -9.48 36.60
CA HIS A 639 -31.59 -10.56 37.20
C HIS A 639 -32.03 -10.96 38.62
N ASN A 640 -33.15 -10.40 39.12
CA ASN A 640 -33.70 -10.64 40.46
C ASN A 640 -32.68 -10.48 41.61
N ILE A 641 -31.85 -9.45 41.52
CA ILE A 641 -30.75 -9.23 42.47
C ILE A 641 -31.30 -8.61 43.75
N GLY A 642 -31.16 -9.33 44.86
CA GLY A 642 -31.51 -8.82 46.19
C GLY A 642 -30.42 -7.90 46.77
N PRO A 643 -30.77 -6.97 47.69
CA PRO A 643 -29.81 -6.02 48.28
C PRO A 643 -28.72 -6.70 49.14
N ALA A 644 -28.89 -7.97 49.50
CA ALA A 644 -27.87 -8.76 50.18
C ALA A 644 -26.79 -9.31 49.24
N ALA A 645 -27.12 -9.50 47.96
CA ALA A 645 -26.25 -10.06 46.93
C ALA A 645 -25.35 -8.97 46.33
N ILE A 646 -25.94 -7.87 45.86
CA ILE A 646 -25.22 -6.67 45.41
C ILE A 646 -25.89 -5.46 46.06
N ALA A 647 -25.08 -4.56 46.63
CA ALA A 647 -25.60 -3.30 47.14
C ALA A 647 -26.08 -2.40 45.99
N ASP A 648 -27.20 -1.71 46.21
CA ASP A 648 -27.74 -0.74 45.24
C ASP A 648 -26.76 0.41 44.96
N VAL A 649 -25.95 0.76 45.96
CA VAL A 649 -24.92 1.79 45.88
C VAL A 649 -23.64 1.29 46.52
N ILE A 650 -22.53 1.39 45.78
CA ILE A 650 -21.18 1.05 46.26
C ILE A 650 -20.35 2.33 46.24
N ASN A 651 -19.94 2.79 47.42
CA ASN A 651 -19.09 3.98 47.57
C ASN A 651 -17.62 3.64 47.32
N THR A 652 -16.83 4.64 46.90
CA THR A 652 -15.36 4.56 47.02
C THR A 652 -14.97 4.24 48.46
N SER A 653 -14.00 3.36 48.65
CA SER A 653 -13.55 2.98 49.99
C SER A 653 -12.90 4.17 50.70
N PRO A 654 -13.29 4.50 51.94
CA PRO A 654 -12.68 5.58 52.72
C PRO A 654 -11.18 5.38 52.98
N LEU A 655 -10.69 4.14 52.90
CA LEU A 655 -9.25 3.84 53.00
C LEU A 655 -8.49 4.33 51.77
N MET A 656 -9.13 4.28 50.60
CA MET A 656 -8.52 4.63 49.32
C MET A 656 -8.69 6.12 49.04
N ASP A 657 -9.84 6.68 49.43
CA ASP A 657 -10.22 8.07 49.18
C ASP A 657 -10.29 8.91 50.46
N TRP A 658 -9.29 8.74 51.33
CA TRP A 658 -9.22 9.36 52.65
C TRP A 658 -9.08 10.90 52.60
N ARG A 659 -8.66 11.46 51.46
CA ARG A 659 -8.46 12.92 51.27
C ARG A 659 -9.76 13.66 50.96
N ASP A 660 -10.80 12.94 50.55
CA ASP A 660 -12.10 13.54 50.30
C ASP A 660 -12.81 13.75 51.65
N PRO A 661 -13.14 14.98 52.05
CA PRO A 661 -13.70 15.25 53.37
C PRO A 661 -14.98 14.45 53.60
N LEU A 662 -14.94 13.51 54.56
CA LEU A 662 -16.13 12.87 55.09
C LEU A 662 -17.07 13.96 55.62
N ALA A 663 -18.36 13.82 55.29
CA ALA A 663 -19.37 14.84 55.53
C ALA A 663 -19.29 15.43 56.95
N GLY A 664 -19.08 16.75 57.04
CA GLY A 664 -19.30 17.53 58.27
C GLY A 664 -18.16 18.45 58.72
N ALA A 665 -16.91 18.28 58.28
CA ALA A 665 -15.80 19.18 58.66
C ALA A 665 -14.89 19.51 57.46
N GLY A 666 -14.88 20.77 57.01
CA GLY A 666 -13.99 21.26 55.94
C GLY A 666 -14.61 21.43 54.55
N LEU A 667 -15.95 21.49 54.46
CA LEU A 667 -16.68 21.49 53.18
C LEU A 667 -16.62 22.82 52.39
N ASP A 668 -16.11 23.90 52.98
CA ASP A 668 -16.03 25.22 52.33
C ASP A 668 -15.11 25.21 51.08
N SER A 669 -14.18 24.26 51.01
CA SER A 669 -13.27 24.06 49.87
C SER A 669 -13.32 22.63 49.33
N ALA A 670 -14.45 21.92 49.46
CA ALA A 670 -14.48 20.49 49.17
C ALA A 670 -14.18 20.14 47.70
N LEU A 671 -14.56 20.99 46.73
CA LEU A 671 -14.16 20.78 45.33
C LEU A 671 -12.66 21.08 45.08
N ALA A 672 -11.96 21.74 46.00
CA ALA A 672 -10.55 22.09 45.86
C ALA A 672 -9.60 20.95 46.24
N THR A 673 -10.07 19.90 46.93
CA THR A 673 -9.25 18.71 47.20
C THR A 673 -9.12 17.84 45.94
N SER A 674 -7.90 17.36 45.70
CA SER A 674 -7.56 16.55 44.54
C SER A 674 -8.15 15.14 44.66
N PHE A 675 -9.01 14.75 43.71
CA PHE A 675 -9.55 13.40 43.59
C PHE A 675 -8.60 12.50 42.76
N PRO A 676 -8.20 11.30 43.22
CA PRO A 676 -7.04 10.60 42.66
C PRO A 676 -7.33 9.64 41.48
N PHE A 677 -8.57 9.49 41.01
CA PHE A 677 -8.95 8.43 40.04
C PHE A 677 -9.42 8.98 38.67
N PRO A 678 -8.51 9.21 37.70
CA PRO A 678 -8.85 9.80 36.39
C PRO A 678 -9.22 8.80 35.29
N GLY A 679 -8.88 7.52 35.45
CA GLY A 679 -8.81 6.57 34.34
C GLY A 679 -10.12 5.85 34.00
N ASP A 680 -11.21 6.15 34.69
CA ASP A 680 -12.44 5.37 34.51
C ASP A 680 -13.05 5.58 33.13
N GLU A 681 -13.49 4.48 32.55
CA GLU A 681 -14.07 4.36 31.21
C GLU A 681 -15.57 4.17 31.28
N PHE A 682 -16.29 4.98 30.50
CA PHE A 682 -17.70 4.74 30.25
C PHE A 682 -17.94 4.53 28.76
N VAL A 683 -19.00 3.81 28.46
CA VAL A 683 -19.31 3.33 27.11
C VAL A 683 -20.68 3.80 26.68
N ASN A 684 -20.88 3.85 25.37
CA ASN A 684 -22.16 4.16 24.72
C ASN A 684 -22.81 5.48 25.19
N GLY A 685 -22.01 6.40 25.75
CA GLY A 685 -22.41 7.74 26.13
C GLY A 685 -21.73 8.78 25.25
N ILE A 686 -22.41 9.90 24.99
CA ILE A 686 -21.80 11.09 24.38
C ILE A 686 -21.92 12.24 25.37
N ILE A 687 -20.78 12.78 25.81
CA ILE A 687 -20.78 13.96 26.69
C ILE A 687 -20.16 15.22 26.05
N SER A 688 -19.46 15.06 24.92
CA SER A 688 -18.94 16.14 24.06
C SER A 688 -19.69 16.19 22.73
N GLU A 689 -19.61 17.29 21.98
CA GLU A 689 -20.27 17.39 20.67
C GLU A 689 -19.48 16.57 19.64
N ALA A 690 -19.87 15.31 19.39
CA ALA A 690 -19.19 14.45 18.43
C ALA A 690 -19.71 14.65 16.99
N PRO A 691 -18.88 14.39 15.95
CA PRO A 691 -19.27 14.58 14.55
C PRO A 691 -20.32 13.59 14.06
N SER A 692 -20.37 12.41 14.68
CA SER A 692 -21.26 11.31 14.32
C SER A 692 -22.29 11.10 15.41
N THR A 693 -23.50 10.71 15.01
CA THR A 693 -24.53 10.29 15.97
C THR A 693 -24.14 8.92 16.49
N LEU A 694 -24.10 8.76 17.81
CA LEU A 694 -23.88 7.45 18.42
C LEU A 694 -25.12 6.58 18.21
N THR A 695 -24.93 5.43 17.57
CA THR A 695 -25.98 4.40 17.45
C THR A 695 -25.54 3.19 18.27
N PRO A 696 -26.20 2.91 19.41
CA PRO A 696 -25.93 1.70 20.18
C PRO A 696 -26.07 0.45 19.31
N GLN A 697 -25.18 -0.53 19.53
CA GLN A 697 -25.21 -1.77 18.75
C GLN A 697 -26.42 -2.63 19.13
N SER A 698 -27.09 -3.18 18.12
CA SER A 698 -28.19 -4.11 18.29
C SER A 698 -27.72 -5.56 18.19
N CYS A 699 -28.26 -6.43 19.04
CA CYS A 699 -27.97 -7.87 19.08
C CYS A 699 -29.28 -8.65 19.18
N GLU A 700 -29.40 -9.76 18.43
CA GLU A 700 -30.62 -10.58 18.38
C GLU A 700 -31.01 -11.12 19.76
N ASP A 701 -30.04 -11.69 20.48
CA ASP A 701 -30.21 -12.20 21.84
C ASP A 701 -29.87 -11.16 22.92
N GLY A 702 -29.82 -9.89 22.54
CA GLY A 702 -29.49 -8.78 23.43
C GLY A 702 -30.64 -8.36 24.34
N TYR A 703 -30.32 -7.83 25.52
CA TYR A 703 -31.33 -7.23 26.40
C TYR A 703 -32.00 -6.04 25.71
N ASN A 704 -33.33 -6.08 25.56
CA ASN A 704 -34.10 -5.11 24.77
C ASN A 704 -33.57 -4.92 23.33
N GLY A 705 -32.98 -5.96 22.75
CA GLY A 705 -32.38 -5.94 21.41
C GLY A 705 -31.05 -5.18 21.34
N GLN A 706 -30.46 -4.80 22.46
CA GLN A 706 -29.16 -4.12 22.54
C GLN A 706 -28.05 -5.11 22.90
N CYS A 707 -26.86 -4.92 22.31
CA CYS A 707 -25.70 -5.75 22.64
C CYS A 707 -25.22 -5.56 24.08
N ILE A 708 -25.59 -4.45 24.72
CA ILE A 708 -25.11 -4.08 26.06
C ILE A 708 -26.29 -3.90 27.01
N GLU A 709 -26.22 -4.57 28.15
CA GLU A 709 -27.09 -4.34 29.31
C GLU A 709 -26.29 -3.63 30.41
N THR A 710 -26.68 -2.41 30.75
CA THR A 710 -26.02 -1.62 31.79
C THR A 710 -26.17 -2.28 33.16
N MET A 711 -25.06 -2.64 33.80
CA MET A 711 -25.02 -3.17 35.16
C MET A 711 -24.79 -2.05 36.18
N PHE A 712 -23.76 -1.23 35.96
CA PHE A 712 -23.37 -0.14 36.85
C PHE A 712 -23.33 1.19 36.12
N THR A 713 -23.99 2.18 36.72
CA THR A 713 -23.84 3.58 36.37
C THR A 713 -22.97 4.29 37.41
N GLY A 714 -22.22 5.31 36.98
CA GLY A 714 -21.36 6.08 37.88
C GLY A 714 -22.09 7.31 38.43
N VAL A 715 -21.88 7.60 39.71
CA VAL A 715 -22.21 8.90 40.31
C VAL A 715 -20.91 9.67 40.46
N ALA A 716 -20.80 10.80 39.76
CA ALA A 716 -19.62 11.64 39.85
C ALA A 716 -19.53 12.31 41.23
N ARG A 717 -18.31 12.65 41.63
CA ARG A 717 -18.00 13.30 42.90
C ARG A 717 -18.84 14.55 43.14
N PHE A 718 -19.07 15.36 42.11
CA PHE A 718 -19.90 16.55 42.21
C PHE A 718 -21.34 16.23 42.64
N ASP A 719 -21.97 15.27 41.97
CA ASP A 719 -23.35 14.85 42.27
C ASP A 719 -23.45 14.15 43.63
N TRP A 720 -22.46 13.33 43.98
CA TRP A 720 -22.39 12.73 45.32
C TRP A 720 -22.32 13.80 46.42
N MET A 721 -21.49 14.83 46.22
CA MET A 721 -21.39 15.96 47.16
C MET A 721 -22.70 16.75 47.24
N ARG A 722 -23.35 16.98 46.09
CA ARG A 722 -24.68 17.63 46.04
C ARG A 722 -25.67 16.90 46.92
N GLU A 723 -25.86 15.62 46.65
CA GLU A 723 -26.84 14.78 47.33
C GLU A 723 -26.54 14.70 48.82
N THR A 724 -25.26 14.50 49.17
CA THR A 724 -24.82 14.48 50.57
C THR A 724 -25.14 15.80 51.28
N LEU A 725 -24.82 16.96 50.68
CA LEU A 725 -25.03 18.27 51.29
C LEU A 725 -26.50 18.65 51.38
N TRP A 726 -27.29 18.31 50.38
CA TRP A 726 -28.74 18.49 50.38
C TRP A 726 -29.39 17.68 51.51
N ASP A 727 -28.94 16.43 51.73
CA ASP A 727 -29.38 15.60 52.85
C ASP A 727 -29.01 16.20 54.23
N TYR A 728 -27.93 16.98 54.31
CA TYR A 728 -27.55 17.76 55.50
C TYR A 728 -28.25 19.12 55.60
N GLY A 729 -29.18 19.44 54.69
CA GLY A 729 -29.99 20.66 54.70
C GLY A 729 -29.35 21.86 54.00
N ASP A 730 -28.31 21.65 53.19
CA ASP A 730 -27.71 22.69 52.34
C ASP A 730 -28.24 22.59 50.91
N ASP A 731 -29.55 22.78 50.74
CA ASP A 731 -30.29 22.62 49.48
C ASP A 731 -29.94 23.64 48.37
N ASP A 732 -29.19 24.69 48.70
CA ASP A 732 -28.69 25.70 47.75
C ASP A 732 -27.25 25.41 47.26
N TRP A 733 -26.65 24.29 47.68
CA TRP A 733 -25.37 23.86 47.11
C TRP A 733 -25.53 23.51 45.61
N PRO A 734 -24.61 23.94 44.72
CA PRO A 734 -23.32 24.60 44.99
C PRO A 734 -23.34 26.13 45.08
N TYR A 735 -24.46 26.79 44.80
CA TYR A 735 -24.52 28.23 44.49
C TYR A 735 -24.34 29.13 45.71
N ASN A 736 -24.64 28.62 46.90
CA ASN A 736 -24.33 29.29 48.15
C ASN A 736 -22.81 29.45 48.40
N ARG A 737 -21.96 28.72 47.67
CA ARG A 737 -20.49 28.70 47.84
C ARG A 737 -19.71 29.09 46.59
N TYR A 738 -20.22 28.72 45.42
CA TYR A 738 -19.52 28.88 44.15
C TYR A 738 -20.40 29.62 43.16
N SER A 739 -19.85 30.66 42.53
CA SER A 739 -20.47 31.25 41.35
C SER A 739 -20.40 30.29 40.16
N LEU A 740 -21.21 30.52 39.13
CA LEU A 740 -21.10 29.77 37.87
C LEU A 740 -19.71 29.87 37.24
N GLY A 741 -19.01 30.99 37.44
CA GLY A 741 -17.63 31.18 37.01
C GLY A 741 -16.66 30.29 37.80
N ASP A 742 -16.81 30.24 39.12
CA ASP A 742 -15.98 29.39 39.99
C ASP A 742 -16.17 27.91 39.64
N LEU A 743 -17.41 27.47 39.37
CA LEU A 743 -17.69 26.10 38.95
C LEU A 743 -17.01 25.74 37.64
N LYS A 744 -17.02 26.62 36.64
CA LYS A 744 -16.30 26.41 35.37
C LYS A 744 -14.79 26.38 35.58
N GLU A 745 -14.26 27.22 36.45
CA GLU A 745 -12.83 27.23 36.76
C GLU A 745 -12.41 25.95 37.50
N ILE A 746 -13.18 25.51 38.49
CA ILE A 746 -12.85 24.36 39.35
C ILE A 746 -13.09 23.04 38.63
N CYS A 747 -14.21 22.92 37.90
CA CYS A 747 -14.61 21.68 37.24
C CYS A 747 -14.18 21.60 35.77
N GLY A 748 -13.89 22.72 35.12
CA GLY A 748 -13.73 22.81 33.67
C GLY A 748 -15.05 23.15 32.96
N GLU A 749 -14.98 23.74 31.77
CA GLU A 749 -16.15 24.27 31.04
C GLU A 749 -17.13 23.19 30.60
N MET A 750 -16.70 21.92 30.55
CA MET A 750 -17.50 20.81 30.04
C MET A 750 -17.83 19.76 31.09
N ALA A 751 -17.34 19.89 32.31
CA ALA A 751 -17.63 18.93 33.37
C ALA A 751 -19.11 18.89 33.74
N LEU A 752 -19.76 20.06 33.79
CA LEU A 752 -21.08 20.21 34.37
C LEU A 752 -22.15 20.52 33.30
N SER A 753 -23.39 20.21 33.64
CA SER A 753 -24.59 20.53 32.85
C SER A 753 -25.75 20.92 33.78
N THR A 754 -26.89 21.30 33.19
CA THR A 754 -28.07 21.67 33.95
C THR A 754 -28.70 20.43 34.60
N TYR A 755 -28.88 20.47 35.91
CA TYR A 755 -29.68 19.49 36.64
C TYR A 755 -31.15 19.92 36.62
N VAL A 756 -32.05 18.95 36.47
CA VAL A 756 -33.50 19.16 36.55
C VAL A 756 -33.98 18.46 37.81
N GLY A 757 -34.43 19.23 38.79
CA GLY A 757 -34.99 18.68 40.03
C GLY A 757 -36.30 17.94 39.79
N ASP A 758 -36.71 17.13 40.78
CA ASP A 758 -37.97 16.37 40.74
C ASP A 758 -39.22 17.26 40.57
N ASP A 759 -39.11 18.53 40.99
CA ASP A 759 -40.14 19.57 40.84
C ASP A 759 -40.10 20.29 39.48
N GLY A 760 -39.16 19.92 38.60
CA GLY A 760 -38.90 20.56 37.31
C GLY A 760 -38.03 21.81 37.37
N THR A 761 -37.52 22.18 38.55
CA THR A 761 -36.61 23.32 38.70
C THR A 761 -35.29 23.07 38.00
N LEU A 762 -34.80 24.06 37.26
CA LEU A 762 -33.54 23.98 36.51
C LEU A 762 -32.40 24.60 37.31
N TYR A 763 -31.39 23.78 37.61
CA TYR A 763 -30.18 24.19 38.32
C TYR A 763 -28.98 24.18 37.34
N PRO A 764 -28.53 25.34 36.83
CA PRO A 764 -27.49 25.42 35.79
C PRO A 764 -26.10 25.03 36.31
N LEU A 765 -25.41 24.08 35.65
CA LEU A 765 -24.12 23.55 36.12
C LEU A 765 -24.20 22.89 37.50
N ALA A 766 -25.28 22.16 37.78
CA ALA A 766 -25.49 21.46 39.04
C ALA A 766 -25.47 19.93 38.92
N THR A 767 -25.03 19.36 37.80
CA THR A 767 -24.77 17.92 37.67
C THR A 767 -23.59 17.68 36.74
N ALA A 768 -22.75 16.69 37.05
CA ALA A 768 -21.65 16.29 36.19
C ALA A 768 -22.17 15.48 35.00
N ARG A 769 -21.61 15.75 33.81
CA ARG A 769 -21.98 15.02 32.58
C ARG A 769 -21.63 13.53 32.63
N THR A 770 -20.68 13.16 33.48
CA THR A 770 -20.23 11.78 33.69
C THR A 770 -21.13 10.99 34.64
N THR A 771 -22.05 11.65 35.36
CA THR A 771 -23.05 10.99 36.20
C THR A 771 -24.10 10.31 35.33
N GLY A 772 -24.46 9.08 35.70
CA GLY A 772 -25.42 8.25 34.98
C GLY A 772 -24.86 7.53 33.75
N GLN A 773 -23.59 7.76 33.40
CA GLN A 773 -22.95 7.01 32.31
C GLN A 773 -22.71 5.54 32.70
N THR A 774 -22.66 4.65 31.71
CA THR A 774 -22.46 3.21 31.92
C THR A 774 -20.98 2.91 32.10
N TYR A 775 -20.59 2.46 33.29
CA TYR A 775 -19.21 2.06 33.62
C TYR A 775 -19.07 0.55 33.80
N GLY A 776 -20.17 -0.18 33.99
CA GLY A 776 -20.16 -1.64 34.04
C GLY A 776 -21.34 -2.21 33.29
N TYR A 777 -21.15 -3.29 32.52
CA TYR A 777 -22.19 -3.87 31.69
C TYR A 777 -21.97 -5.35 31.36
N LEU A 778 -23.05 -6.00 30.90
CA LEU A 778 -23.01 -7.29 30.22
C LEU A 778 -23.02 -7.12 28.71
N SER A 779 -22.17 -7.87 27.99
CA SER A 779 -22.12 -7.91 26.52
C SER A 779 -22.69 -9.21 25.95
N TYR A 780 -23.76 -9.06 25.17
CA TYR A 780 -24.48 -10.14 24.48
C TYR A 780 -23.94 -10.41 23.07
N LYS A 781 -22.86 -9.73 22.67
CA LYS A 781 -22.37 -9.72 21.29
C LYS A 781 -22.00 -11.09 20.73
N THR A 782 -21.44 -11.96 21.58
CA THR A 782 -20.95 -13.30 21.23
C THR A 782 -21.88 -14.41 21.70
N LEU A 783 -23.09 -14.09 22.18
CA LEU A 783 -23.95 -15.03 22.90
C LEU A 783 -24.36 -16.25 22.06
N ALA A 784 -24.72 -16.02 20.80
CA ALA A 784 -25.26 -17.05 19.91
C ALA A 784 -24.26 -18.18 19.60
N ASP A 785 -22.96 -17.85 19.60
CA ASP A 785 -21.89 -18.79 19.26
C ASP A 785 -21.34 -19.54 20.48
N LYS A 786 -21.66 -19.06 21.69
CA LYS A 786 -21.11 -19.59 22.94
C LYS A 786 -21.53 -21.02 23.26
N PRO A 787 -20.63 -21.84 23.85
CA PRO A 787 -20.99 -23.14 24.41
C PRO A 787 -22.00 -23.02 25.56
N VAL A 788 -21.90 -21.94 26.33
CA VAL A 788 -22.85 -21.57 27.39
C VAL A 788 -23.30 -20.14 27.10
N PRO A 789 -24.57 -19.92 26.72
CA PRO A 789 -25.05 -18.63 26.25
C PRO A 789 -25.25 -17.66 27.42
N LEU A 790 -24.14 -17.20 28.00
CA LEU A 790 -24.06 -16.15 29.01
C LEU A 790 -23.25 -14.99 28.44
N ALA A 791 -23.71 -13.77 28.67
CA ALA A 791 -23.01 -12.56 28.26
C ALA A 791 -21.67 -12.38 29.01
N ASP A 792 -20.70 -11.75 28.35
CA ASP A 792 -19.43 -11.36 28.99
C ASP A 792 -19.61 -10.14 29.88
N VAL A 793 -18.69 -9.89 30.80
CA VAL A 793 -18.80 -8.82 31.79
C VAL A 793 -17.65 -7.85 31.64
N TYR A 794 -17.96 -6.55 31.61
CA TYR A 794 -16.99 -5.49 31.41
C TYR A 794 -17.20 -4.36 32.40
N TRP A 795 -16.17 -4.04 33.19
CA TRP A 795 -16.16 -2.90 34.11
C TRP A 795 -15.01 -1.95 33.77
N GLY A 796 -15.34 -0.73 33.32
CA GLY A 796 -14.39 0.36 33.05
C GLY A 796 -13.91 1.10 34.30
N PHE A 797 -13.91 0.43 35.44
CA PHE A 797 -13.44 0.97 36.71
C PHE A 797 -12.70 -0.10 37.47
N ASP A 798 -11.77 0.33 38.33
CA ASP A 798 -11.09 -0.58 39.23
C ASP A 798 -11.97 -0.95 40.43
N PRO A 799 -12.37 -2.21 40.63
CA PRO A 799 -13.20 -2.60 41.77
C PRO A 799 -12.46 -2.48 43.11
N TYR A 800 -11.12 -2.53 43.12
CA TYR A 800 -10.32 -2.42 44.34
C TYR A 800 -10.48 -1.06 45.04
N ARG A 801 -10.83 0.01 44.33
CA ARG A 801 -10.96 1.35 44.93
C ARG A 801 -12.27 1.58 45.68
N PHE A 802 -13.25 0.70 45.47
CA PHE A 802 -14.57 0.80 46.06
C PHE A 802 -14.65 0.04 47.38
N ASP A 803 -15.78 0.11 48.07
CA ASP A 803 -16.00 -0.70 49.28
C ASP A 803 -15.69 -2.17 48.99
N HIS A 804 -14.65 -2.69 49.65
CA HIS A 804 -14.11 -4.01 49.33
C HIS A 804 -15.13 -5.12 49.56
N GLU A 805 -15.96 -5.01 50.59
CA GLU A 805 -16.93 -6.04 50.90
C GLU A 805 -18.06 -6.05 49.87
N GLN A 806 -18.57 -4.88 49.49
CA GLN A 806 -19.62 -4.81 48.47
C GLN A 806 -19.11 -5.20 47.07
N THR A 807 -17.88 -4.81 46.70
CA THR A 807 -17.31 -5.20 45.41
C THR A 807 -16.97 -6.68 45.33
N LYS A 808 -16.43 -7.28 46.39
CA LYS A 808 -16.23 -8.74 46.46
C LYS A 808 -17.54 -9.49 46.31
N LYS A 809 -18.62 -9.03 46.94
CA LYS A 809 -19.95 -9.60 46.76
C LYS A 809 -20.46 -9.47 45.32
N ALA A 810 -20.27 -8.30 44.69
CA ALA A 810 -20.63 -8.11 43.29
C ALA A 810 -19.84 -9.03 42.35
N ILE A 811 -18.53 -9.18 42.56
CA ILE A 811 -17.68 -10.09 41.79
C ILE A 811 -18.11 -11.54 42.02
N MET A 812 -18.33 -11.95 43.27
CA MET A 812 -18.82 -13.29 43.57
C MET A 812 -20.17 -13.56 42.93
N TRP A 813 -21.12 -12.62 42.98
CA TRP A 813 -22.40 -12.78 42.30
C TRP A 813 -22.22 -12.99 40.79
N VAL A 814 -21.35 -12.20 40.15
CA VAL A 814 -21.01 -12.39 38.72
C VAL A 814 -20.45 -13.78 38.47
N LEU A 815 -19.47 -14.23 39.27
CA LEU A 815 -18.80 -15.50 39.05
C LEU A 815 -19.69 -16.71 39.39
N SER A 816 -20.37 -16.70 40.53
CA SER A 816 -21.11 -17.85 41.06
C SER A 816 -22.56 -17.91 40.62
N ASP A 817 -23.29 -16.80 40.69
CA ASP A 817 -24.73 -16.81 40.39
C ASP A 817 -24.99 -16.59 38.90
N TYR A 818 -24.30 -15.63 38.29
CA TYR A 818 -24.48 -15.31 36.88
C TYR A 818 -23.71 -16.25 35.94
N LEU A 819 -22.37 -16.38 36.12
CA LEU A 819 -21.51 -17.28 35.33
C LEU A 819 -21.55 -18.75 35.80
N GLN A 820 -22.33 -19.04 36.86
CA GLN A 820 -22.62 -20.39 37.34
C GLN A 820 -21.37 -21.20 37.74
N LEU A 821 -20.32 -20.54 38.21
CA LEU A 821 -19.16 -21.24 38.75
C LEU A 821 -19.46 -21.84 40.13
N PRO A 822 -18.99 -23.07 40.41
CA PRO A 822 -19.15 -23.69 41.71
C PRO A 822 -18.37 -22.92 42.77
N VAL A 823 -18.90 -22.86 44.00
CA VAL A 823 -18.29 -22.19 45.16
C VAL A 823 -17.92 -23.24 46.21
N GLU A 824 -16.79 -23.07 46.89
CA GLU A 824 -16.37 -23.98 47.96
C GLU A 824 -17.39 -24.05 49.10
N ALA A 825 -17.65 -25.27 49.59
CA ALA A 825 -18.64 -25.50 50.64
C ALA A 825 -18.18 -24.90 51.98
N GLY A 826 -19.00 -24.03 52.58
CA GLY A 826 -18.73 -23.48 53.91
C GLY A 826 -19.32 -22.11 54.19
N THR A 827 -19.86 -21.45 53.17
CA THR A 827 -20.53 -20.14 53.31
C THR A 827 -22.01 -20.32 52.99
N PRO A 828 -22.94 -19.93 53.89
CA PRO A 828 -24.35 -19.83 53.53
C PRO A 828 -24.50 -18.81 52.40
N ARG A 829 -25.18 -19.18 51.31
CA ARG A 829 -25.57 -18.27 50.23
C ARG A 829 -26.43 -17.12 50.76
#